data_AF-A0A7I9XZS3-F1
#
_entry.id   AF-A0A7I9XZS3-F1
#
_cell.length_a   1.000
_cell.length_b   1.000
_cell.length_c   1.000
_cell.angle_alpha   90.00
_cell.angle_beta   90.00
_cell.angle_gamma   90.00
#
_symmetry.space_group_name_H-M   'P 1'
#
loop_
_entity.id
_entity.type
_entity.pdbx_description
1 polymer ?
#
loop_
_entity_poly.entity_id
_entity_poly.type
_entity_poly.pdbx_seq_one_letter_code
_entity_poly.pdbx_strand_id
1 'polypeptide(L)'
;MLIILAWIALTLIVTLAVPSLERVGQEHSVSLSPKDAPSVQAMARMGRDFKESDSDSFAMIVLEGQQPLGDDAHTYYADLVRQLRDDPKHVEHVQDLWGDPLTASGVQSSDGKAAYVQLNLAGNQGTTLGEESVAAVQDIVTRTSPPAGVKVYVTGPAPLVTEMHHSGNKSILKITLVTVVMIFTMLLVIYRSVITVVLLLTTVGIELAAARGIVAFMGHHNVLVLSTFAINLLVSLAIAAGTDYGIFFFGRYQEARQAGEDPDIAFSTTYRGVAPVVLGSGLTIAGAIFCLSFTRMPYFQTLGIPCSVGMLVTVAVALTLVPAVLAAGSRFGLFDPTRRIGVRGWRRIGTTIVRWPAPIFAATCAIALIGLLTLPGYKTSYNDRLYTPKDIPANLGYAAADRHFSQARMMPELLLIESDHDMRNPADFLILNKLAKGIFRVPGISRVQGVTRPEGTPIEHTSIPFLLSLQSATQLQNLKFQKKRMNDMLRQADELAETINLMQRMYGLMQQLYTTTHHMVGETHDVEVITDELRGHLADFEDFWRPIRSYFYWEKHCYDIPICWSLRSIFESLDGVDEVSDKLRDLVNDMDQLDIITPQMLQQYLPMIASMQKIRTMMLAMHSTMSGLFGEMDELTKDATAMGKAFDAARNDDSFYLPPAVFQNKDFQHAMGSFLSPDGKAARFIISHRGDPATPEGVARIDQLKTAAEEAIKGTPLANAKIYVAGTASTFKDWRDGSKYDLLIAGIASLCLIFIIMLIITRSFVAALVIVGTVAISLGASFGLSVLVWQYLLGIKLHWMVLAMSVIILLAVGSDYNLLLVSRFKEEISAGINTGIIRAMGGTGKVVTSAGLVFAFTMASMVVSELRIIGQVGTTIGLGLLFDTLVVRAFMTPSIAALLGRWFWWPQQVRPRPASQLLRACGPRPLVRSLLLREDDCDDTATIELPKPVVQ
;
A
#
# COMPACT_ATOMS: atom_id res chain seq x y z
N MET A 1 32.79 -25.74 43.54
CA MET A 1 31.74 -26.78 43.43
C MET A 1 30.36 -26.22 43.76
N LEU A 2 30.14 -25.58 44.92
CA LEU A 2 28.84 -24.97 45.29
C LEU A 2 28.27 -24.02 44.22
N ILE A 3 29.11 -23.16 43.64
CA ILE A 3 28.70 -22.23 42.57
C ILE A 3 28.18 -22.97 41.33
N ILE A 4 28.84 -24.08 40.94
CA ILE A 4 28.43 -24.89 39.78
C ILE A 4 27.08 -25.53 40.05
N LEU A 5 26.91 -26.14 41.23
CA LEU A 5 25.64 -26.76 41.63
C LEU A 5 24.52 -25.73 41.76
N ALA A 6 24.80 -24.53 42.27
CA ALA A 6 23.82 -23.46 42.38
C ALA A 6 23.31 -22.99 41.01
N TRP A 7 24.20 -22.81 40.03
CA TRP A 7 23.79 -22.48 38.66
C TRP A 7 23.04 -23.61 37.98
N ILE A 8 23.49 -24.86 38.12
CA ILE A 8 22.76 -26.02 37.58
C ILE A 8 21.35 -26.11 38.20
N ALA A 9 21.24 -25.93 39.52
CA ALA A 9 19.96 -25.92 40.22
C ALA A 9 19.07 -24.77 39.76
N LEU A 10 19.61 -23.55 39.64
CA LEU A 10 18.87 -22.40 39.14
C LEU A 10 18.36 -22.64 37.70
N THR A 11 19.23 -23.09 36.80
CA THR A 11 18.86 -23.41 35.41
C THR A 11 17.76 -24.46 35.37
N LEU A 12 17.86 -25.52 36.20
CA LEU A 12 16.87 -26.59 36.26
C LEU A 12 15.53 -26.10 36.83
N ILE A 13 15.56 -25.28 37.90
CA ILE A 13 14.35 -24.67 38.49
C ILE A 13 13.66 -23.81 37.44
N VAL A 14 14.38 -22.90 36.79
CA VAL A 14 13.76 -21.94 35.86
C VAL A 14 13.26 -22.63 34.59
N THR A 15 13.95 -23.66 34.09
CA THR A 15 13.54 -24.44 32.92
C THR A 15 12.32 -25.32 33.20
N LEU A 16 12.16 -25.82 34.44
CA LEU A 16 11.01 -26.64 34.84
C LEU A 16 9.80 -25.82 35.31
N ALA A 17 10.03 -24.65 35.90
CA ALA A 17 8.98 -23.80 36.46
C ALA A 17 8.21 -23.00 35.40
N VAL A 18 8.78 -22.80 34.21
CA VAL A 18 8.22 -21.92 33.17
C VAL A 18 8.26 -22.63 31.82
N PRO A 19 7.25 -22.42 30.94
CA PRO A 19 7.33 -22.90 29.56
C PRO A 19 8.59 -22.40 28.84
N SER A 20 8.99 -23.10 27.79
CA SER A 20 10.13 -22.70 26.95
C SER A 20 9.97 -21.26 26.44
N LEU A 21 11.08 -20.52 26.33
CA LEU A 21 11.10 -19.13 25.87
C LEU A 21 10.34 -18.91 24.56
N GLU A 22 10.39 -19.87 23.64
CA GLU A 22 9.68 -19.84 22.36
C GLU A 22 8.17 -19.85 22.56
N ARG A 23 7.68 -20.68 23.49
CA ARG A 23 6.25 -20.80 23.81
C ARG A 23 5.74 -19.57 24.55
N VAL A 24 6.51 -19.08 25.52
CA VAL A 24 6.19 -17.81 26.21
C VAL A 24 6.17 -16.65 25.22
N GLY A 25 7.14 -16.63 24.29
CA GLY A 25 7.21 -15.64 23.22
C GLY A 25 6.07 -15.70 22.22
N GLN A 26 5.51 -16.89 21.96
CA GLN A 26 4.28 -17.05 21.16
C GLN A 26 3.06 -16.55 21.93
N GLU A 27 2.89 -17.00 23.18
CA GLU A 27 1.72 -16.68 24.02
C GLU A 27 1.62 -15.18 24.34
N HIS A 28 2.75 -14.49 24.48
CA HIS A 28 2.84 -13.06 24.86
C HIS A 28 3.46 -12.19 23.75
N SER A 29 3.23 -12.56 22.49
CA SER A 29 3.71 -11.81 21.33
C SER A 29 2.97 -10.47 21.19
N VAL A 30 3.70 -9.41 20.82
CA VAL A 30 3.14 -8.06 20.64
C VAL A 30 3.19 -7.62 19.19
N SER A 31 2.30 -6.68 18.83
CA SER A 31 2.35 -6.07 17.51
C SER A 31 3.68 -5.37 17.28
N LEU A 32 4.30 -5.69 16.15
CA LEU A 32 5.52 -5.05 15.66
C LEU A 32 5.22 -3.72 14.97
N SER A 33 3.95 -3.37 14.80
CA SER A 33 3.49 -2.14 14.17
C SER A 33 3.61 -0.95 15.14
N PRO A 34 4.26 0.16 14.74
CA PRO A 34 4.36 1.36 15.56
C PRO A 34 2.99 2.03 15.73
N LYS A 35 2.38 1.93 16.91
CA LYS A 35 1.04 2.50 17.21
C LYS A 35 0.95 4.03 17.05
N ASP A 36 2.09 4.70 17.19
CA ASP A 36 2.20 6.16 17.03
C ASP A 36 2.40 6.59 15.58
N ALA A 37 2.57 5.65 14.64
CA ALA A 37 2.79 5.98 13.24
C ALA A 37 1.52 6.52 12.57
N PRO A 38 1.61 7.61 11.80
CA PRO A 38 0.45 8.21 11.12
C PRO A 38 -0.35 7.23 10.27
N SER A 39 0.31 6.33 9.52
CA SER A 39 -0.37 5.34 8.67
C SER A 39 -1.14 4.28 9.47
N VAL A 40 -0.60 3.86 10.62
CA VAL A 40 -1.22 2.88 11.51
C VAL A 40 -2.43 3.50 12.20
N GLN A 41 -2.31 4.75 12.66
CA GLN A 41 -3.44 5.50 13.22
C GLN A 41 -4.53 5.77 12.17
N ALA A 42 -4.13 6.10 10.95
CA ALA A 42 -5.05 6.29 9.84
C ALA A 42 -5.83 5.01 9.52
N MET A 43 -5.16 3.86 9.50
CA MET A 43 -5.81 2.56 9.26
C MET A 43 -6.78 2.19 10.39
N ALA A 44 -6.35 2.27 11.64
CA ALA A 44 -7.20 1.97 12.80
C ALA A 44 -8.41 2.91 12.87
N ARG A 45 -8.24 4.18 12.51
CA ARG A 45 -9.32 5.16 12.48
C ARG A 45 -10.31 4.89 11.35
N MET A 46 -9.82 4.52 10.17
CA MET A 46 -10.66 4.08 9.06
C MET A 46 -11.51 2.86 9.46
N GLY A 47 -10.89 1.87 10.10
CA GLY A 47 -11.60 0.69 10.58
C GLY A 47 -12.72 1.03 11.58
N ARG A 48 -12.48 1.99 12.49
CA ARG A 48 -13.49 2.48 13.45
C ARG A 48 -14.63 3.27 12.80
N ASP A 49 -14.29 4.22 11.94
CA ASP A 49 -15.26 5.12 11.31
C ASP A 49 -16.20 4.35 10.37
N PHE A 50 -15.66 3.32 9.68
CA PHE A 50 -16.44 2.42 8.83
C PHE A 50 -17.08 1.25 9.59
N LYS A 51 -16.76 1.07 10.88
CA LYS A 51 -17.17 -0.08 11.73
C LYS A 51 -16.77 -1.44 11.13
N GLU A 52 -15.58 -1.48 10.53
CA GLU A 52 -15.01 -2.68 9.90
C GLU A 52 -14.03 -3.39 10.84
N SER A 53 -13.16 -2.68 11.54
CA SER A 53 -12.15 -3.32 12.39
C SER A 53 -11.48 -2.37 13.37
N ASP A 54 -11.01 -2.91 14.49
CA ASP A 54 -10.12 -2.22 15.44
C ASP A 54 -8.67 -2.72 15.36
N SER A 55 -8.38 -3.67 14.47
CA SER A 55 -7.08 -4.31 14.32
C SER A 55 -6.27 -3.76 13.14
N ASP A 56 -4.93 -3.83 13.26
CA ASP A 56 -4.00 -3.60 12.15
C ASP A 56 -3.80 -4.85 11.25
N SER A 57 -4.51 -5.96 11.52
CA SER A 57 -4.33 -7.24 10.85
C SER A 57 -5.28 -7.42 9.67
N PHE A 58 -4.69 -7.67 8.50
CA PHE A 58 -5.43 -7.89 7.27
C PHE A 58 -4.86 -9.05 6.46
N ALA A 59 -5.77 -9.86 5.95
CA ALA A 59 -5.50 -10.95 5.04
C ALA A 59 -6.26 -10.77 3.74
N MET A 60 -5.81 -11.46 2.71
CA MET A 60 -6.44 -11.47 1.41
C MET A 60 -6.56 -12.91 0.95
N ILE A 61 -7.73 -13.28 0.43
CA ILE A 61 -7.92 -14.55 -0.25
C ILE A 61 -7.96 -14.27 -1.74
N VAL A 62 -7.11 -14.97 -2.49
CA VAL A 62 -7.00 -14.84 -3.95
C VAL A 62 -7.51 -16.14 -4.57
N LEU A 63 -8.53 -16.02 -5.42
CA LEU A 63 -9.06 -17.09 -6.24
C LEU A 63 -8.46 -16.97 -7.64
N GLU A 64 -7.89 -18.07 -8.15
CA GLU A 64 -7.26 -18.16 -9.46
C GLU A 64 -7.84 -19.36 -10.22
N GLY A 65 -8.50 -19.10 -11.34
CA GLY A 65 -9.04 -20.09 -12.25
C GLY A 65 -8.17 -20.29 -13.49
N GLN A 66 -8.09 -21.52 -14.01
CA GLN A 66 -7.49 -21.76 -15.34
C GLN A 66 -8.35 -21.15 -16.47
N GLN A 67 -9.66 -21.16 -16.27
CA GLN A 67 -10.68 -20.53 -17.11
C GLN A 67 -11.29 -19.32 -16.38
N PRO A 68 -12.01 -18.41 -17.08
CA PRO A 68 -12.75 -17.34 -16.44
C PRO A 68 -13.64 -17.88 -15.33
N LEU A 69 -13.67 -17.18 -14.19
CA LEU A 69 -14.45 -17.59 -13.01
C LEU A 69 -15.94 -17.53 -13.36
N GLY A 70 -16.61 -18.68 -13.32
CA GLY A 70 -18.04 -18.83 -13.60
C GLY A 70 -18.89 -19.01 -12.34
N ASP A 71 -20.14 -19.45 -12.52
CA ASP A 71 -21.14 -19.57 -11.46
C ASP A 71 -20.72 -20.52 -10.33
N ASP A 72 -20.01 -21.60 -10.64
CA ASP A 72 -19.46 -22.54 -9.64
C ASP A 72 -18.47 -21.84 -8.70
N ALA A 73 -17.66 -20.92 -9.24
CA ALA A 73 -16.70 -20.16 -8.46
C ALA A 73 -17.40 -19.10 -7.58
N HIS A 74 -18.47 -18.48 -8.09
CA HIS A 74 -19.32 -17.59 -7.30
C HIS A 74 -20.04 -18.32 -6.16
N THR A 75 -20.52 -19.54 -6.39
CA THR A 75 -21.17 -20.37 -5.36
C THR A 75 -20.18 -20.75 -4.27
N TYR A 76 -18.99 -21.25 -4.66
CA TYR A 76 -17.90 -21.52 -3.73
C TYR A 76 -17.52 -20.28 -2.90
N TYR A 77 -17.41 -19.12 -3.57
CA TYR A 77 -17.07 -17.87 -2.92
C TYR A 77 -18.14 -17.40 -1.93
N ALA A 78 -19.42 -17.51 -2.29
CA ALA A 78 -20.52 -17.17 -1.39
C ALA A 78 -20.51 -18.05 -0.12
N ASP A 79 -20.26 -19.35 -0.26
CA ASP A 79 -20.10 -20.26 0.89
C ASP A 79 -18.87 -19.94 1.73
N LEU A 80 -17.75 -19.57 1.09
CA LEU A 80 -16.53 -19.15 1.77
C LEU A 80 -16.76 -17.87 2.59
N VAL A 81 -17.36 -16.84 1.98
CA VAL A 81 -17.68 -15.57 2.64
C VAL A 81 -18.65 -15.79 3.81
N ARG A 82 -19.65 -16.67 3.66
CA ARG A 82 -20.57 -17.03 4.74
C ARG A 82 -19.82 -17.65 5.92
N GLN A 83 -18.98 -18.65 5.67
CA GLN A 83 -18.18 -19.28 6.74
C GLN A 83 -17.22 -18.30 7.44
N LEU A 84 -16.65 -17.35 6.71
CA LEU A 84 -15.79 -16.30 7.28
C LEU A 84 -16.60 -15.35 8.17
N ARG A 85 -17.83 -14.98 7.78
CA ARG A 85 -18.72 -14.13 8.59
C ARG A 85 -19.28 -14.87 9.81
N ASP A 86 -19.41 -16.19 9.74
CA ASP A 86 -19.86 -17.03 10.86
C ASP A 86 -18.79 -17.21 11.95
N ASP A 87 -17.55 -16.73 11.74
CA ASP A 87 -16.46 -16.73 12.73
C ASP A 87 -16.06 -15.31 13.19
N PRO A 88 -16.94 -14.61 13.94
CA PRO A 88 -16.68 -13.24 14.41
C PRO A 88 -15.56 -13.16 15.46
N LYS A 89 -15.07 -14.30 15.96
CA LYS A 89 -13.94 -14.34 16.90
C LYS A 89 -12.62 -14.03 16.18
N HIS A 90 -12.47 -14.49 14.94
CA HIS A 90 -11.23 -14.40 14.18
C HIS A 90 -11.31 -13.44 13.00
N VAL A 91 -12.50 -13.22 12.44
CA VAL A 91 -12.74 -12.31 11.30
C VAL A 91 -13.66 -11.19 11.76
N GLU A 92 -13.13 -9.96 11.83
CA GLU A 92 -13.91 -8.79 12.24
C GLU A 92 -14.78 -8.28 11.07
N HIS A 93 -14.22 -8.28 9.86
CA HIS A 93 -14.93 -7.83 8.66
C HIS A 93 -14.44 -8.51 7.38
N VAL A 94 -15.38 -8.74 6.46
CA VAL A 94 -15.14 -9.29 5.13
C VAL A 94 -15.58 -8.27 4.09
N GLN A 95 -14.62 -7.70 3.36
CA GLN A 95 -14.89 -6.73 2.31
C GLN A 95 -15.33 -7.44 1.02
N ASP A 96 -16.59 -7.85 1.00
CA ASP A 96 -17.20 -8.60 -0.09
C ASP A 96 -17.60 -7.70 -1.26
N LEU A 97 -16.67 -7.45 -2.17
CA LEU A 97 -16.91 -6.70 -3.41
C LEU A 97 -17.18 -7.60 -4.61
N TRP A 98 -16.81 -8.88 -4.55
CA TRP A 98 -17.00 -9.80 -5.69
C TRP A 98 -18.39 -10.44 -5.71
N GLY A 99 -19.06 -10.54 -4.56
CA GLY A 99 -20.42 -11.08 -4.45
C GLY A 99 -21.50 -10.17 -5.06
N ASP A 100 -21.24 -8.87 -5.21
CA ASP A 100 -22.15 -7.91 -5.83
C ASP A 100 -21.68 -7.55 -7.26
N PRO A 101 -22.48 -7.83 -8.30
CA PRO A 101 -22.17 -7.47 -9.68
C PRO A 101 -21.81 -5.99 -9.89
N LEU A 102 -22.34 -5.07 -9.07
CA LEU A 102 -22.06 -3.63 -9.16
C LEU A 102 -20.64 -3.27 -8.69
N THR A 103 -20.01 -4.12 -7.89
CA THR A 103 -18.68 -3.86 -7.31
C THR A 103 -17.62 -4.88 -7.73
N ALA A 104 -18.04 -5.98 -8.39
CA ALA A 104 -17.18 -7.08 -8.82
C ALA A 104 -16.02 -6.64 -9.72
N SER A 105 -16.26 -5.68 -10.63
CA SER A 105 -15.23 -5.12 -11.53
C SER A 105 -14.04 -4.49 -10.78
N GLY A 106 -14.27 -4.05 -9.52
CA GLY A 106 -13.27 -3.48 -8.65
C GLY A 106 -12.18 -4.47 -8.24
N VAL A 107 -12.55 -5.74 -8.01
CA VAL A 107 -11.69 -6.80 -7.44
C VAL A 107 -11.43 -7.97 -8.40
N GLN A 108 -12.17 -8.07 -9.50
CA GLN A 108 -11.93 -9.05 -10.55
C GLN A 108 -10.82 -8.59 -11.51
N SER A 109 -10.05 -9.56 -12.02
CA SER A 109 -9.01 -9.32 -13.03
C SER A 109 -9.62 -9.00 -14.39
N SER A 110 -8.87 -8.30 -15.24
CA SER A 110 -9.34 -7.91 -16.58
C SER A 110 -9.56 -9.09 -17.52
N ASP A 111 -8.93 -10.24 -17.24
CA ASP A 111 -9.12 -11.50 -17.98
C ASP A 111 -10.23 -12.38 -17.38
N GLY A 112 -10.86 -11.95 -16.29
CA GLY A 112 -11.93 -12.68 -15.59
C GLY A 112 -11.50 -13.94 -14.86
N LYS A 113 -10.19 -14.26 -14.84
CA LYS A 113 -9.66 -15.51 -14.28
C LYS A 113 -9.29 -15.45 -12.80
N ALA A 114 -9.20 -14.26 -12.22
CA ALA A 114 -8.87 -14.09 -10.82
C ALA A 114 -9.76 -13.07 -10.13
N ALA A 115 -10.03 -13.30 -8.86
CA ALA A 115 -10.73 -12.38 -7.97
C ALA A 115 -10.09 -12.46 -6.58
N TYR A 116 -10.19 -11.39 -5.81
CA TYR A 116 -9.71 -11.38 -4.43
C TYR A 116 -10.75 -10.78 -3.48
N VAL A 117 -10.69 -11.21 -2.22
CA VAL A 117 -11.44 -10.62 -1.10
C VAL A 117 -10.49 -10.23 0.01
N GLN A 118 -10.71 -9.04 0.58
CA GLN A 118 -9.94 -8.54 1.71
C GLN A 118 -10.68 -8.83 3.02
N LEU A 119 -9.91 -9.22 4.04
CA LEU A 119 -10.38 -9.59 5.35
C LEU A 119 -9.67 -8.75 6.40
N ASN A 120 -10.44 -8.18 7.32
CA ASN A 120 -9.92 -7.64 8.57
C ASN A 120 -10.00 -8.74 9.63
N LEU A 121 -8.84 -9.07 10.20
CA LEU A 121 -8.72 -10.16 11.17
C LEU A 121 -8.69 -9.61 12.60
N ALA A 122 -9.21 -10.41 13.53
CA ALA A 122 -9.11 -10.09 14.94
C ALA A 122 -7.66 -10.27 15.44
N GLY A 123 -7.20 -9.34 16.27
CA GLY A 123 -5.86 -9.36 16.84
C GLY A 123 -4.78 -8.82 15.89
N ASN A 124 -3.90 -7.99 16.44
CA ASN A 124 -2.90 -7.26 15.65
C ASN A 124 -1.82 -8.19 15.06
N GLN A 125 -1.18 -7.75 13.98
CA GLN A 125 -0.12 -8.49 13.29
C GLN A 125 1.03 -8.84 14.25
N GLY A 126 1.42 -10.12 14.28
CA GLY A 126 2.47 -10.62 15.16
C GLY A 126 2.03 -10.81 16.62
N THR A 127 0.73 -10.76 16.92
CA THR A 127 0.17 -11.18 18.22
C THR A 127 -0.44 -12.58 18.13
N THR A 128 -0.58 -13.24 19.28
CA THR A 128 -1.15 -14.60 19.39
C THR A 128 -2.52 -14.71 18.74
N LEU A 129 -3.42 -13.74 19.03
CA LEU A 129 -4.76 -13.71 18.44
C LEU A 129 -4.70 -13.51 16.92
N GLY A 130 -3.78 -12.68 16.42
CA GLY A 130 -3.60 -12.49 14.98
C GLY A 130 -3.12 -13.77 14.27
N GLU A 131 -2.20 -14.53 14.89
CA GLU A 131 -1.76 -15.84 14.38
C GLU A 131 -2.90 -16.87 14.38
N GLU A 132 -3.68 -16.94 15.47
CA GLU A 132 -4.89 -17.79 15.56
C GLU A 132 -5.90 -17.43 14.46
N SER A 133 -6.12 -16.14 14.22
CA SER A 133 -7.05 -15.66 13.20
C SER A 133 -6.62 -16.01 11.78
N VAL A 134 -5.32 -15.89 11.46
CA VAL A 134 -4.77 -16.35 10.17
C VAL A 134 -4.95 -17.86 10.01
N ALA A 135 -4.64 -18.64 11.05
CA ALA A 135 -4.80 -20.09 11.02
C ALA A 135 -6.27 -20.50 10.83
N ALA A 136 -7.21 -19.80 11.47
CA ALA A 136 -8.65 -20.02 11.28
C ALA A 136 -9.08 -19.77 9.83
N VAL A 137 -8.61 -18.67 9.20
CA VAL A 137 -8.90 -18.39 7.78
C VAL A 137 -8.30 -19.46 6.86
N GLN A 138 -7.07 -19.91 7.14
CA GLN A 138 -6.44 -21.01 6.38
C GLN A 138 -7.21 -22.33 6.53
N ASP A 139 -7.71 -22.66 7.73
CA ASP A 139 -8.57 -23.83 7.98
C ASP A 139 -9.89 -23.73 7.19
N ILE A 140 -10.54 -22.56 7.21
CA ILE A 140 -11.78 -22.31 6.46
C ILE A 140 -11.57 -22.50 4.95
N VAL A 141 -10.46 -22.01 4.41
CA VAL A 141 -10.13 -22.16 2.98
C VAL A 141 -9.77 -23.60 2.63
N THR A 142 -9.11 -24.34 3.51
CA THR A 142 -8.68 -25.73 3.23
C THR A 142 -9.81 -26.74 3.36
N ARG A 143 -10.76 -26.53 4.29
CA ARG A 143 -11.94 -27.40 4.46
C ARG A 143 -13.00 -27.19 3.38
N THR A 144 -13.07 -25.99 2.80
CA THR A 144 -13.99 -25.69 1.71
C THR A 144 -13.35 -26.14 0.39
N SER A 145 -13.88 -27.20 -0.22
CA SER A 145 -13.28 -27.74 -1.45
C SER A 145 -13.53 -26.83 -2.66
N PRO A 146 -12.48 -26.31 -3.33
CA PRO A 146 -12.67 -25.47 -4.49
C PRO A 146 -13.13 -26.29 -5.72
N PRO A 147 -13.87 -25.66 -6.65
CA PRO A 147 -14.29 -26.32 -7.89
C PRO A 147 -13.09 -26.68 -8.77
N ALA A 148 -13.29 -27.66 -9.67
CA ALA A 148 -12.22 -28.16 -10.53
C ALA A 148 -11.59 -27.02 -11.37
N GLY A 149 -10.26 -26.87 -11.28
CA GLY A 149 -9.53 -25.83 -12.03
C GLY A 149 -9.44 -24.47 -11.34
N VAL A 150 -10.03 -24.30 -10.16
CA VAL A 150 -9.86 -23.11 -9.30
C VAL A 150 -8.92 -23.44 -8.15
N LYS A 151 -7.95 -22.55 -7.91
CA LYS A 151 -7.06 -22.59 -6.75
C LYS A 151 -7.31 -21.37 -5.88
N VAL A 152 -7.20 -21.55 -4.58
CA VAL A 152 -7.44 -20.51 -3.60
C VAL A 152 -6.23 -20.38 -2.70
N TYR A 153 -5.78 -19.15 -2.50
CA TYR A 153 -4.59 -18.85 -1.73
C TYR A 153 -4.90 -17.79 -0.67
N VAL A 154 -4.42 -18.03 0.55
CA VAL A 154 -4.43 -17.04 1.63
C VAL A 154 -3.11 -16.29 1.61
N THR A 155 -3.18 -14.96 1.47
CA THR A 155 -2.03 -14.06 1.37
C THR A 155 -2.33 -12.74 2.08
N GLY A 156 -1.46 -11.75 1.94
CA GLY A 156 -1.54 -10.48 2.67
C GLY A 156 -0.49 -10.37 3.78
N PRO A 157 -0.38 -9.20 4.42
CA PRO A 157 0.63 -8.95 5.44
C PRO A 157 0.49 -9.78 6.70
N ALA A 158 -0.74 -10.02 7.21
CA ALA A 158 -0.90 -10.84 8.40
C ALA A 158 -0.46 -12.31 8.15
N PRO A 159 -0.91 -13.01 7.09
CA PRO A 159 -0.40 -14.34 6.77
C PRO A 159 1.10 -14.36 6.51
N LEU A 160 1.66 -13.34 5.85
CA LEU A 160 3.09 -13.24 5.61
C LEU A 160 3.88 -13.17 6.92
N VAL A 161 3.45 -12.35 7.88
CA VAL A 161 4.09 -12.21 9.20
C VAL A 161 3.97 -13.53 9.99
N THR A 162 2.81 -14.17 10.02
CA THR A 162 2.63 -15.47 10.70
C THR A 162 3.53 -16.56 10.11
N GLU A 163 3.64 -16.65 8.78
CA GLU A 163 4.56 -17.59 8.10
C GLU A 163 6.03 -17.25 8.38
N MET A 164 6.39 -15.96 8.50
CA MET A 164 7.71 -15.54 8.93
C MET A 164 8.03 -16.00 10.36
N HIS A 165 7.09 -15.86 11.30
CA HIS A 165 7.26 -16.37 12.66
C HIS A 165 7.46 -17.90 12.66
N HIS A 166 6.67 -18.63 11.88
CA HIS A 166 6.77 -20.08 11.79
C HIS A 166 8.12 -20.54 11.18
N SER A 167 8.53 -19.97 10.04
CA SER A 167 9.82 -20.26 9.39
C SER A 167 11.02 -19.84 10.24
N GLY A 168 10.90 -18.72 10.96
CA GLY A 168 11.87 -18.25 11.94
C GLY A 168 12.08 -19.25 13.07
N ASN A 169 11.00 -19.72 13.70
CA ASN A 169 11.04 -20.69 14.79
C ASN A 169 11.61 -22.04 14.34
N LYS A 170 11.25 -22.50 13.14
CA LYS A 170 11.81 -23.73 12.54
C LYS A 170 13.32 -23.61 12.27
N SER A 171 13.78 -22.40 11.94
CA SER A 171 15.20 -22.12 11.69
C SER A 171 16.06 -22.13 12.96
N ILE A 172 15.50 -21.86 14.15
CA ILE A 172 16.24 -21.77 15.41
C ILE A 172 17.06 -23.03 15.69
N LEU A 173 16.42 -24.20 15.59
CA LEU A 173 17.07 -25.49 15.88
C LEU A 173 18.20 -25.77 14.88
N LYS A 174 17.98 -25.48 13.59
CA LYS A 174 19.01 -25.62 12.54
C LYS A 174 20.18 -24.69 12.79
N ILE A 175 19.93 -23.41 13.09
CA ILE A 175 20.96 -22.41 13.38
C ILE A 175 21.76 -22.84 14.61
N THR A 176 21.11 -23.15 15.73
CA THR A 176 21.79 -23.56 16.97
C THR A 176 22.68 -24.79 16.74
N LEU A 177 22.19 -25.80 16.03
CA LEU A 177 22.98 -27.00 15.72
C LEU A 177 24.23 -26.65 14.89
N VAL A 178 24.07 -25.89 13.82
CA VAL A 178 25.19 -25.47 12.94
C VAL A 178 26.19 -24.61 13.72
N THR A 179 25.70 -23.66 14.51
CA THR A 179 26.53 -22.80 15.37
C THR A 179 27.34 -23.64 16.35
N VAL A 180 26.73 -24.57 17.07
CA VAL A 180 27.44 -25.43 18.04
C VAL A 180 28.49 -26.30 17.35
N VAL A 181 28.18 -26.92 16.21
CA VAL A 181 29.14 -27.74 15.44
C VAL A 181 30.32 -26.89 14.96
N MET A 182 30.04 -25.68 14.49
CA MET A 182 31.08 -24.77 14.02
C MET A 182 31.94 -24.25 15.18
N ILE A 183 31.37 -23.84 16.30
CA ILE A 183 32.11 -23.45 17.50
C ILE A 183 32.95 -24.63 18.01
N PHE A 184 32.38 -25.83 18.09
CA PHE A 184 33.12 -27.05 18.45
C PHE A 184 34.35 -27.23 17.56
N THR A 185 34.17 -27.12 16.24
CA THR A 185 35.25 -27.26 15.26
C THR A 185 36.32 -26.18 15.44
N MET A 186 35.94 -24.91 15.62
CA MET A 186 36.91 -23.83 15.82
C MET A 186 37.67 -23.96 17.15
N LEU A 187 36.96 -24.25 18.24
CA LEU A 187 37.58 -24.47 19.55
C LEU A 187 38.52 -25.69 19.53
N LEU A 188 38.16 -26.75 18.80
CA LEU A 188 39.04 -27.91 18.60
C LEU A 188 40.30 -27.52 17.84
N VAL A 189 40.22 -26.66 16.83
CA VAL A 189 41.39 -26.13 16.12
C VAL A 189 42.27 -25.26 17.04
N ILE A 190 41.66 -24.46 17.92
CA ILE A 190 42.36 -23.52 18.82
C ILE A 190 43.06 -24.27 19.96
N TYR A 191 42.32 -25.10 20.70
CA TYR A 191 42.79 -25.75 21.92
C TYR A 191 43.32 -27.18 21.70
N ARG A 192 42.94 -27.85 20.60
CA ARG A 192 43.35 -29.21 20.24
C ARG A 192 43.17 -30.24 21.37
N SER A 193 42.18 -30.01 22.23
CA SER A 193 41.82 -30.89 23.36
C SER A 193 40.32 -31.04 23.39
N VAL A 194 39.83 -32.25 23.10
CA VAL A 194 38.37 -32.53 23.06
C VAL A 194 37.74 -32.27 24.44
N ILE A 195 38.43 -32.62 25.52
CA ILE A 195 37.91 -32.45 26.88
C ILE A 195 37.73 -30.95 27.21
N THR A 196 38.71 -30.11 26.88
CA THR A 196 38.62 -28.66 27.11
C THR A 196 37.46 -28.05 26.31
N VAL A 197 37.28 -28.47 25.06
CA VAL A 197 36.19 -27.99 24.20
C VAL A 197 34.82 -28.41 24.73
N VAL A 198 34.65 -29.67 25.11
CA VAL A 198 33.37 -30.18 25.65
C VAL A 198 33.02 -29.47 26.95
N LEU A 199 33.98 -29.25 27.87
CA LEU A 199 33.73 -28.51 29.10
C LEU A 199 33.37 -27.05 28.86
N LEU A 200 34.03 -26.39 27.90
CA LEU A 200 33.71 -25.01 27.53
C LEU A 200 32.30 -24.92 26.92
N LEU A 201 31.96 -25.79 25.97
CA LEU A 201 30.62 -25.84 25.36
C LEU A 201 29.53 -26.20 26.37
N THR A 202 29.82 -27.09 27.33
CA THR A 202 28.86 -27.41 28.40
C THR A 202 28.59 -26.18 29.27
N THR A 203 29.63 -25.39 29.55
CA THR A 203 29.49 -24.15 30.32
C THR A 203 28.63 -23.12 29.56
N VAL A 204 28.89 -22.95 28.26
CA VAL A 204 28.08 -22.08 27.38
C VAL A 204 26.64 -22.61 27.24
N GLY A 205 26.43 -23.93 27.24
CA GLY A 205 25.11 -24.55 27.23
C GLY A 205 24.31 -24.24 28.50
N ILE A 206 24.93 -24.34 29.69
CA ILE A 206 24.32 -23.96 30.96
C ILE A 206 24.03 -22.46 31.00
N GLU A 207 24.95 -21.64 30.49
CA GLU A 207 24.77 -20.20 30.36
C GLU A 207 23.55 -19.84 29.50
N LEU A 208 23.46 -20.42 28.30
CA LEU A 208 22.35 -20.20 27.39
C LEU A 208 21.02 -20.64 28.02
N ALA A 209 21.00 -21.80 28.68
CA ALA A 209 19.82 -22.30 29.36
C ALA A 209 19.40 -21.39 30.52
N ALA A 210 20.35 -20.85 31.29
CA ALA A 210 20.08 -19.88 32.35
C ALA A 210 19.54 -18.55 31.78
N ALA A 211 20.17 -18.02 30.73
CA ALA A 211 19.74 -16.78 30.08
C ALA A 211 18.34 -16.91 29.47
N ARG A 212 18.07 -17.99 28.73
CA ARG A 212 16.74 -18.28 28.17
C ARG A 212 15.70 -18.48 29.26
N GLY A 213 16.05 -19.23 30.31
CA GLY A 213 15.16 -19.48 31.43
C GLY A 213 14.75 -18.19 32.14
N ILE A 214 15.71 -17.35 32.52
CA ILE A 214 15.42 -16.10 33.26
C ILE A 214 14.57 -15.15 32.42
N VAL A 215 14.88 -15.01 31.13
CA VAL A 215 14.08 -14.18 30.23
C VAL A 215 12.69 -14.77 30.01
N ALA A 216 12.56 -16.10 29.90
CA ALA A 216 11.26 -16.77 29.82
C ALA A 216 10.43 -16.56 31.09
N PHE A 217 11.04 -16.66 32.27
CA PHE A 217 10.40 -16.42 33.55
C PHE A 217 9.83 -15.00 33.65
N MET A 218 10.63 -14.00 33.26
CA MET A 218 10.19 -12.61 33.26
C MET A 218 9.13 -12.33 32.18
N GLY A 219 9.22 -12.97 31.01
CA GLY A 219 8.19 -12.89 29.97
C GLY A 219 6.86 -13.49 30.42
N HIS A 220 6.89 -14.65 31.08
CA HIS A 220 5.69 -15.34 31.56
C HIS A 220 4.92 -14.54 32.62
N HIS A 221 5.60 -13.69 33.38
CA HIS A 221 4.99 -12.80 34.37
C HIS A 221 4.59 -11.43 33.79
N ASN A 222 4.54 -11.28 32.47
CA ASN A 222 4.23 -10.02 31.76
C ASN A 222 5.17 -8.85 32.12
N VAL A 223 6.39 -9.13 32.61
CA VAL A 223 7.40 -8.11 32.90
C VAL A 223 8.15 -7.70 31.65
N LEU A 224 8.33 -8.63 30.70
CA LEU A 224 9.06 -8.42 29.46
C LEU A 224 8.20 -8.68 28.24
N VAL A 225 8.35 -7.81 27.25
CA VAL A 225 7.80 -7.98 25.91
C VAL A 225 8.76 -8.83 25.09
N LEU A 226 8.26 -9.89 24.46
CA LEU A 226 9.06 -10.82 23.67
C LEU A 226 8.69 -10.76 22.19
N SER A 227 9.71 -10.83 21.34
CA SER A 227 9.56 -10.99 19.90
C SER A 227 10.48 -12.12 19.40
N THR A 228 10.12 -12.79 18.31
CA THR A 228 10.94 -13.85 17.72
C THR A 228 12.34 -13.34 17.33
N PHE A 229 12.44 -12.08 16.90
CA PHE A 229 13.72 -11.44 16.63
C PHE A 229 14.56 -11.26 17.90
N ALA A 230 13.94 -10.87 19.04
CA ALA A 230 14.62 -10.77 20.33
C ALA A 230 15.19 -12.11 20.79
N ILE A 231 14.40 -13.18 20.66
CA ILE A 231 14.81 -14.52 21.06
C ILE A 231 16.01 -14.98 20.23
N ASN A 232 15.93 -14.85 18.90
CA ASN A 232 17.01 -15.27 17.99
C ASN A 232 18.30 -14.50 18.23
N LEU A 233 18.18 -13.18 18.43
CA LEU A 233 19.33 -12.33 18.72
C LEU A 233 19.94 -12.67 20.08
N LEU A 234 19.12 -12.84 21.12
CA LEU A 234 19.57 -13.21 22.46
C LEU A 234 20.33 -14.53 22.43
N VAL A 235 19.79 -15.57 21.77
CA VAL A 235 20.44 -16.89 21.69
C VAL A 235 21.79 -16.79 20.99
N SER A 236 21.83 -16.13 19.82
CA SER A 236 23.06 -15.98 19.04
C SER A 236 24.12 -15.19 19.82
N LEU A 237 23.72 -14.09 20.46
CA LEU A 237 24.61 -13.20 21.17
C LEU A 237 25.11 -13.83 22.47
N ALA A 238 24.26 -14.53 23.22
CA ALA A 238 24.63 -15.25 24.43
C ALA A 238 25.63 -16.38 24.13
N ILE A 239 25.40 -17.18 23.08
CA ILE A 239 26.35 -18.21 22.67
C ILE A 239 27.69 -17.59 22.28
N ALA A 240 27.68 -16.53 21.48
CA ALA A 240 28.89 -15.89 20.99
C ALA A 240 29.68 -15.22 22.14
N ALA A 241 29.03 -14.39 22.95
CA ALA A 241 29.66 -13.71 24.09
C ALA A 241 30.12 -14.69 25.17
N GLY A 242 29.30 -15.69 25.53
CA GLY A 242 29.65 -16.72 26.50
C GLY A 242 30.87 -17.54 26.07
N THR A 243 30.92 -17.92 24.79
CA THR A 243 32.09 -18.63 24.23
C THR A 243 33.35 -17.76 24.31
N ASP A 244 33.23 -16.48 23.95
CA ASP A 244 34.35 -15.54 23.96
C ASP A 244 34.89 -15.27 25.36
N TYR A 245 34.00 -15.05 26.33
CA TYR A 245 34.38 -14.91 27.74
C TYR A 245 35.08 -16.16 28.25
N GLY A 246 34.58 -17.35 27.87
CA GLY A 246 35.28 -18.62 28.07
C GLY A 246 36.70 -18.56 27.50
N ILE A 247 36.85 -18.24 26.21
CA ILE A 247 38.17 -18.17 25.54
C ILE A 247 39.14 -17.24 26.28
N PHE A 248 38.69 -16.11 26.83
CA PHE A 248 39.55 -15.21 27.60
C PHE A 248 40.03 -15.80 28.92
N PHE A 249 39.13 -16.40 29.70
CA PHE A 249 39.49 -17.05 30.96
C PHE A 249 40.46 -18.22 30.71
N PHE A 250 40.13 -19.12 29.77
CA PHE A 250 40.98 -20.28 29.46
C PHE A 250 42.31 -19.86 28.80
N GLY A 251 42.28 -18.89 27.90
CA GLY A 251 43.48 -18.38 27.22
C GLY A 251 44.48 -17.75 28.20
N ARG A 252 43.99 -16.94 29.15
CA ARG A 252 44.85 -16.32 30.16
C ARG A 252 45.35 -17.32 31.19
N TYR A 253 44.55 -18.32 31.55
CA TYR A 253 44.99 -19.42 32.41
C TYR A 253 46.16 -20.20 31.77
N GLN A 254 46.02 -20.56 30.49
CA GLN A 254 47.09 -21.26 29.77
C GLN A 254 48.36 -20.41 29.62
N GLU A 255 48.21 -19.09 29.45
CA GLU A 255 49.35 -18.16 29.43
C GLU A 255 50.09 -18.13 30.78
N ALA A 256 49.37 -18.02 31.90
CA ALA A 256 49.94 -18.03 33.25
C ALA A 256 50.63 -19.38 33.56
N ARG A 257 50.02 -20.50 33.18
CA ARG A 257 50.63 -21.83 33.29
C ARG A 257 51.91 -21.96 32.47
N GLN A 258 51.98 -21.35 31.28
CA GLN A 258 53.20 -21.32 30.47
C GLN A 258 54.29 -20.41 31.02
N ALA A 259 53.92 -19.39 31.78
CA ALA A 259 54.86 -18.55 32.53
C ALA A 259 55.47 -19.28 33.74
N GLY A 260 55.02 -20.50 34.04
CA GLY A 260 55.49 -21.33 35.14
C GLY A 260 54.75 -21.12 36.44
N GLU A 261 53.57 -20.48 36.43
CA GLU A 261 52.76 -20.30 37.63
C GLU A 261 52.03 -21.59 38.02
N ASP A 262 51.97 -21.89 39.32
CA ASP A 262 51.18 -23.00 39.88
C ASP A 262 49.68 -22.82 39.62
N PRO A 263 48.87 -23.89 39.58
CA PRO A 263 47.45 -23.81 39.19
C PRO A 263 46.62 -22.79 39.98
N ASP A 264 46.88 -22.66 41.29
CA ASP A 264 46.16 -21.72 42.16
C ASP A 264 46.58 -20.26 41.92
N ILE A 265 47.88 -20.03 41.71
CA ILE A 265 48.43 -18.71 41.38
C ILE A 265 47.92 -18.31 40.00
N ALA A 266 48.02 -19.21 39.01
CA ALA A 266 47.53 -19.01 37.65
C ALA A 266 46.03 -18.67 37.61
N PHE A 267 45.21 -19.32 38.46
CA PHE A 267 43.80 -18.97 38.61
C PHE A 267 43.62 -17.54 39.13
N SER A 268 44.34 -17.16 40.20
CA SER A 268 44.24 -15.81 40.77
C SER A 268 44.71 -14.71 39.80
N THR A 269 45.79 -14.96 39.05
CA THR A 269 46.31 -14.09 37.99
C THR A 269 45.29 -13.95 36.86
N THR A 270 44.64 -15.05 36.49
CA THR A 270 43.60 -15.07 35.46
C THR A 270 42.38 -14.26 35.88
N TYR A 271 41.85 -14.51 37.07
CA TYR A 271 40.64 -13.83 37.56
C TYR A 271 40.85 -12.33 37.70
N ARG A 272 41.97 -11.89 38.30
CA ARG A 272 42.29 -10.46 38.45
C ARG A 272 42.49 -9.74 37.12
N GLY A 273 43.05 -10.42 36.12
CA GLY A 273 43.31 -9.85 34.80
C GLY A 273 42.10 -9.84 33.87
N VAL A 274 41.23 -10.86 33.95
CA VAL A 274 40.12 -11.06 32.99
C VAL A 274 38.77 -10.56 33.52
N ALA A 275 38.49 -10.70 34.83
CA ALA A 275 37.17 -10.35 35.38
C ALA A 275 36.75 -8.88 35.17
N PRO A 276 37.62 -7.87 35.40
CA PRO A 276 37.24 -6.48 35.14
C PRO A 276 36.99 -6.19 33.66
N VAL A 277 37.65 -6.94 32.78
CA VAL A 277 37.48 -6.81 31.33
C VAL A 277 36.16 -7.42 30.88
N VAL A 278 35.85 -8.63 31.32
CA VAL A 278 34.57 -9.31 31.01
C VAL A 278 33.40 -8.51 31.58
N LEU A 279 33.52 -7.95 32.79
CA LEU A 279 32.49 -7.09 33.37
C LEU A 279 32.30 -5.81 32.55
N GLY A 280 33.39 -5.12 32.19
CA GLY A 280 33.33 -3.89 31.40
C GLY A 280 32.76 -4.11 30.00
N SER A 281 33.21 -5.16 29.31
CA SER A 281 32.66 -5.62 28.05
C SER A 281 31.16 -5.91 28.15
N GLY A 282 30.80 -6.79 29.07
CA GLY A 282 29.44 -7.28 29.24
C GLY A 282 28.44 -6.18 29.55
N LEU A 283 28.81 -5.25 30.42
CA LEU A 283 28.01 -4.06 30.71
C LEU A 283 27.89 -3.13 29.51
N THR A 284 28.93 -3.06 28.68
CA THR A 284 28.89 -2.25 27.44
C THR A 284 27.94 -2.87 26.43
N ILE A 285 27.98 -4.19 26.23
CA ILE A 285 27.05 -4.89 25.33
C ILE A 285 25.61 -4.80 25.85
N ALA A 286 25.40 -5.12 27.14
CA ALA A 286 24.09 -5.05 27.78
C ALA A 286 23.53 -3.62 27.75
N GLY A 287 24.36 -2.62 28.01
CA GLY A 287 23.97 -1.22 28.01
C GLY A 287 23.68 -0.66 26.61
N ALA A 288 24.50 -1.00 25.61
CA ALA A 288 24.27 -0.57 24.23
C ALA A 288 22.97 -1.17 23.66
N ILE A 289 22.68 -2.42 23.99
CA ILE A 289 21.41 -3.08 23.65
C ILE A 289 20.25 -2.46 24.44
N PHE A 290 20.46 -2.13 25.73
CA PHE A 290 19.45 -1.42 26.53
C PHE A 290 19.05 -0.08 25.90
N CYS A 291 19.97 0.65 25.25
CA CYS A 291 19.63 1.89 24.54
C CYS A 291 18.54 1.70 23.46
N LEU A 292 18.30 0.48 22.97
CA LEU A 292 17.18 0.18 22.09
C LEU A 292 15.82 0.41 22.75
N SER A 293 15.70 0.35 24.08
CA SER A 293 14.44 0.63 24.77
C SER A 293 13.97 2.08 24.60
N PHE A 294 14.86 3.00 24.19
CA PHE A 294 14.52 4.40 23.92
C PHE A 294 14.01 4.65 22.50
N THR A 295 14.03 3.63 21.63
CA THR A 295 13.50 3.71 20.27
C THR A 295 11.97 3.67 20.27
N ARG A 296 11.35 4.23 19.22
CA ARG A 296 9.89 4.26 19.06
C ARG A 296 9.35 3.04 18.33
N MET A 297 10.13 2.45 17.41
CA MET A 297 9.73 1.29 16.63
C MET A 297 9.73 0.03 17.50
N PRO A 298 8.60 -0.70 17.62
CA PRO A 298 8.54 -1.92 18.42
C PRO A 298 9.57 -2.98 18.01
N TYR A 299 9.93 -3.04 16.72
CA TYR A 299 11.02 -3.89 16.22
C TYR A 299 12.35 -3.72 16.96
N PHE A 300 12.68 -2.51 17.40
CA PHE A 300 13.91 -2.24 18.14
C PHE A 300 13.68 -2.24 19.65
N GLN A 301 12.58 -1.64 20.10
CA GLN A 301 12.24 -1.54 21.52
C GLN A 301 12.13 -2.92 22.19
N THR A 302 11.50 -3.89 21.51
CA THR A 302 11.32 -5.26 22.03
C THR A 302 12.62 -6.05 22.13
N LEU A 303 13.68 -5.62 21.45
CA LEU A 303 15.01 -6.25 21.58
C LEU A 303 15.75 -5.75 22.83
N GLY A 304 15.50 -4.50 23.25
CA GLY A 304 16.34 -3.82 24.22
C GLY A 304 16.38 -4.49 25.58
N ILE A 305 15.25 -4.55 26.27
CA ILE A 305 15.22 -5.07 27.65
C ILE A 305 15.51 -6.58 27.70
N PRO A 306 14.84 -7.46 26.90
CA PRO A 306 15.08 -8.90 26.97
C PRO A 306 16.53 -9.27 26.66
N CYS A 307 17.12 -8.71 25.61
CA CYS A 307 18.51 -9.02 25.24
C CYS A 307 19.51 -8.41 26.22
N SER A 308 19.23 -7.25 26.81
CA SER A 308 20.07 -6.65 27.85
C SER A 308 20.08 -7.50 29.13
N VAL A 309 18.91 -7.94 29.60
CA VAL A 309 18.79 -8.86 30.75
C VAL A 309 19.49 -10.19 30.46
N GLY A 310 19.25 -10.77 29.29
CA GLY A 310 19.95 -11.98 28.85
C GLY A 310 21.48 -11.82 28.87
N MET A 311 21.98 -10.66 28.40
CA MET A 311 23.41 -10.36 28.43
C MET A 311 23.95 -10.18 29.86
N LEU A 312 23.20 -9.54 30.77
CA LEU A 312 23.59 -9.43 32.17
C LEU A 312 23.69 -10.81 32.84
N VAL A 313 22.78 -11.73 32.51
CA VAL A 313 22.85 -13.12 32.98
C VAL A 313 24.09 -13.81 32.41
N THR A 314 24.34 -13.70 31.10
CA THR A 314 25.57 -14.21 30.45
C THR A 314 26.83 -13.72 31.18
N VAL A 315 26.89 -12.43 31.52
CA VAL A 315 28.04 -11.85 32.25
C VAL A 315 28.13 -12.39 33.67
N ALA A 316 27.01 -12.53 34.38
CA ALA A 316 26.99 -13.11 35.72
C ALA A 316 27.49 -14.56 35.72
N VAL A 317 27.07 -15.36 34.74
CA VAL A 317 27.53 -16.74 34.55
C VAL A 317 29.02 -16.76 34.16
N ALA A 318 29.45 -15.90 33.25
CA ALA A 318 30.84 -15.81 32.82
C ALA A 318 31.80 -15.38 33.96
N LEU A 319 31.34 -14.58 34.92
CA LEU A 319 32.16 -14.16 36.06
C LEU A 319 32.15 -15.16 37.23
N THR A 320 31.21 -16.11 37.26
CA THR A 320 31.02 -17.02 38.38
C THR A 320 31.20 -18.49 37.99
N LEU A 321 30.42 -18.98 37.03
CA LEU A 321 30.45 -20.38 36.58
C LEU A 321 31.74 -20.70 35.83
N VAL A 322 32.16 -19.86 34.87
CA VAL A 322 33.37 -20.12 34.07
C VAL A 322 34.63 -20.23 34.97
N PRO A 323 34.91 -19.30 35.91
CA PRO A 323 36.00 -19.47 36.87
C PRO A 323 35.83 -20.69 37.77
N ALA A 324 34.60 -21.02 38.20
CA ALA A 324 34.37 -22.19 39.04
C ALA A 324 34.68 -23.51 38.30
N VAL A 325 34.31 -23.61 37.02
CA VAL A 325 34.64 -24.75 36.15
C VAL A 325 36.14 -24.80 35.90
N LEU A 326 36.78 -23.66 35.64
CA LEU A 326 38.23 -23.56 35.47
C LEU A 326 38.98 -24.05 36.72
N ALA A 327 38.57 -23.60 37.92
CA ALA A 327 39.16 -24.02 39.19
C ALA A 327 38.89 -25.49 39.53
N ALA A 328 37.75 -26.04 39.10
CA ALA A 328 37.44 -27.45 39.30
C ALA A 328 38.28 -28.34 38.37
N GLY A 329 38.35 -28.03 37.07
CA GLY A 329 39.11 -28.83 36.12
C GLY A 329 40.62 -28.60 36.17
N SER A 330 41.11 -27.46 36.69
CA SER A 330 42.54 -27.24 36.94
C SER A 330 43.10 -28.21 37.98
N ARG A 331 42.30 -28.60 38.98
CA ARG A 331 42.66 -29.63 39.98
C ARG A 331 42.89 -31.00 39.36
N PHE A 332 42.28 -31.28 38.21
CA PHE A 332 42.43 -32.52 37.46
C PHE A 332 43.43 -32.39 36.30
N GLY A 333 44.12 -31.26 36.16
CA GLY A 333 45.09 -31.02 35.08
C GLY A 333 44.49 -30.93 33.67
N LEU A 334 43.16 -30.83 33.54
CA LEU A 334 42.43 -30.93 32.25
C LEU A 334 42.63 -29.72 31.32
N PHE A 335 43.17 -28.62 31.85
CA PHE A 335 43.29 -27.34 31.15
C PHE A 335 44.74 -26.91 30.90
N ASP A 336 45.70 -27.76 31.25
CA ASP A 336 47.11 -27.46 31.01
C ASP A 336 47.44 -27.45 29.51
N PRO A 337 48.24 -26.47 29.05
CA PRO A 337 48.50 -26.30 27.63
C PRO A 337 49.37 -27.44 27.08
N THR A 338 48.86 -28.14 26.07
CA THR A 338 49.56 -29.24 25.40
C THR A 338 50.77 -28.79 24.56
N ARG A 339 50.87 -27.49 24.21
CA ARG A 339 52.03 -26.86 23.53
C ARG A 339 52.23 -25.40 23.96
N ARG A 340 53.48 -24.92 23.86
CA ARG A 340 53.84 -23.49 24.04
C ARG A 340 53.09 -22.60 23.03
N ILE A 341 52.49 -21.51 23.52
CA ILE A 341 51.78 -20.52 22.70
C ILE A 341 52.80 -19.80 21.80
N GLY A 342 52.59 -19.85 20.49
CA GLY A 342 53.46 -19.22 19.51
C GLY A 342 53.32 -17.70 19.49
N VAL A 343 54.17 -16.99 20.25
CA VAL A 343 54.19 -15.52 20.30
C VAL A 343 54.97 -14.85 19.16
N ARG A 344 55.74 -15.61 18.36
CA ARG A 344 56.69 -15.08 17.36
C ARG A 344 56.02 -14.31 16.21
N GLY A 345 54.91 -14.80 15.69
CA GLY A 345 54.20 -14.15 14.56
C GLY A 345 53.61 -12.80 14.96
N TRP A 346 52.88 -12.76 16.07
CA TRP A 346 52.28 -11.54 16.61
C TRP A 346 53.29 -10.51 17.08
N ARG A 347 54.44 -10.95 17.64
CA ARG A 347 55.55 -10.03 17.95
C ARG A 347 56.12 -9.37 16.69
N ARG A 348 56.21 -10.08 15.55
CA ARG A 348 56.64 -9.47 14.28
C ARG A 348 55.65 -8.41 13.81
N ILE A 349 54.35 -8.70 13.86
CA ILE A 349 53.29 -7.73 13.51
C ILE A 349 53.42 -6.48 14.40
N GLY A 350 53.53 -6.66 15.72
CA GLY A 350 53.75 -5.56 16.67
C GLY A 350 55.01 -4.75 16.37
N THR A 351 56.14 -5.39 16.03
CA THR A 351 57.38 -4.68 15.69
C THR A 351 57.25 -3.88 14.40
N THR A 352 56.54 -4.41 13.40
CA THR A 352 56.32 -3.72 12.12
C THR A 352 55.42 -2.50 12.31
N ILE A 353 54.35 -2.62 13.11
CA ILE A 353 53.45 -1.52 13.49
C ILE A 353 54.22 -0.39 14.15
N VAL A 354 55.01 -0.69 15.17
CA VAL A 354 55.77 0.32 15.92
C VAL A 354 56.87 0.96 15.06
N ARG A 355 57.43 0.23 14.09
CA ARG A 355 58.47 0.73 13.18
C ARG A 355 57.91 1.61 12.06
N TRP A 356 56.71 1.31 11.57
CA TRP A 356 56.08 2.00 10.43
C TRP A 356 54.60 2.36 10.70
N PRO A 357 54.28 3.14 11.74
CA PRO A 357 52.90 3.32 12.19
C PRO A 357 52.04 4.15 11.22
N ALA A 358 52.60 5.19 10.59
CA ALA A 358 51.89 6.03 9.63
C ALA A 358 51.45 5.30 8.33
N PRO A 359 52.33 4.58 7.61
CA PRO A 359 51.92 3.88 6.38
C PRO A 359 50.98 2.70 6.66
N ILE A 360 51.12 2.02 7.80
CA ILE A 360 50.17 0.95 8.18
C ILE A 360 48.80 1.54 8.47
N PHE A 361 48.74 2.65 9.20
CA PHE A 361 47.49 3.37 9.42
C PHE A 361 46.84 3.80 8.09
N ALA A 362 47.62 4.40 7.18
CA ALA A 362 47.13 4.79 5.85
C ALA A 362 46.60 3.58 5.04
N ALA A 363 47.31 2.45 5.06
CA ALA A 363 46.87 1.22 4.41
C ALA A 363 45.57 0.67 5.02
N THR A 364 45.43 0.68 6.35
CA THR A 364 44.18 0.26 7.01
C THR A 364 43.02 1.19 6.70
N CYS A 365 43.26 2.50 6.62
CA CYS A 365 42.26 3.47 6.19
C CYS A 365 41.85 3.27 4.72
N ALA A 366 42.80 2.93 3.84
CA ALA A 366 42.50 2.62 2.44
C ALA A 366 41.61 1.36 2.32
N ILE A 367 41.88 0.33 3.13
CA ILE A 367 41.02 -0.87 3.18
C ILE A 367 39.63 -0.51 3.72
N ALA A 368 39.53 0.33 4.75
CA ALA A 368 38.24 0.82 5.26
C ALA A 368 37.46 1.63 4.21
N LEU A 369 38.18 2.39 3.38
CA LEU A 369 37.60 3.21 2.30
C LEU A 369 36.89 2.35 1.25
N ILE A 370 37.38 1.13 0.98
CA ILE A 370 36.71 0.19 0.05
C ILE A 370 35.28 -0.08 0.51
N GLY A 371 35.08 -0.34 1.81
CA GLY A 371 33.75 -0.49 2.40
C GLY A 371 32.96 0.81 2.33
N LEU A 372 33.54 1.92 2.79
CA LEU A 372 32.85 3.23 2.84
C LEU A 372 32.39 3.74 1.46
N LEU A 373 33.15 3.49 0.38
CA LEU A 373 32.82 3.91 -0.98
C LEU A 373 31.56 3.24 -1.55
N THR A 374 31.16 2.10 -1.00
CA THR A 374 29.94 1.39 -1.44
C THR A 374 28.67 1.92 -0.79
N LEU A 375 28.78 2.65 0.33
CA LEU A 375 27.64 3.16 1.09
C LEU A 375 26.73 4.11 0.31
N PRO A 376 27.22 5.05 -0.52
CA PRO A 376 26.35 5.94 -1.31
C PRO A 376 25.46 5.18 -2.29
N GLY A 377 25.85 3.96 -2.70
CA GLY A 377 25.07 3.11 -3.59
C GLY A 377 24.01 2.26 -2.87
N TYR A 378 23.90 2.34 -1.55
CA TYR A 378 22.96 1.56 -0.75
C TYR A 378 21.50 1.81 -1.15
N LYS A 379 20.79 0.74 -1.50
CA LYS A 379 19.34 0.76 -1.77
C LYS A 379 18.61 -0.12 -0.77
N THR A 380 17.81 0.51 0.08
CA THR A 380 16.95 -0.16 1.06
C THR A 380 15.77 -0.85 0.37
N SER A 381 15.39 -2.04 0.84
CA SER A 381 14.10 -2.64 0.54
C SER A 381 13.26 -2.81 1.81
N TYR A 382 11.98 -2.52 1.68
CA TYR A 382 10.95 -2.67 2.72
C TYR A 382 10.00 -3.83 2.46
N ASN A 383 10.20 -4.57 1.36
CA ASN A 383 9.30 -5.61 0.93
C ASN A 383 9.72 -6.99 1.48
N ASP A 384 9.07 -7.42 2.57
CA ASP A 384 9.34 -8.68 3.27
C ASP A 384 9.16 -9.93 2.37
N ARG A 385 8.35 -9.84 1.31
CA ARG A 385 8.13 -10.93 0.35
C ARG A 385 9.42 -11.38 -0.34
N LEU A 386 10.39 -10.48 -0.51
CA LEU A 386 11.67 -10.77 -1.19
C LEU A 386 12.65 -11.56 -0.31
N TYR A 387 12.44 -11.53 1.01
CA TYR A 387 13.35 -12.09 2.00
C TYR A 387 12.83 -13.35 2.68
N THR A 388 11.61 -13.75 2.35
CA THR A 388 10.99 -15.00 2.75
C THR A 388 11.17 -16.09 1.67
N PRO A 389 11.11 -17.38 2.04
CA PRO A 389 11.13 -18.47 1.07
C PRO A 389 9.98 -18.35 0.06
N LYS A 390 10.20 -18.72 -1.21
CA LYS A 390 9.20 -18.56 -2.28
C LYS A 390 8.06 -19.59 -2.20
N ASP A 391 8.26 -20.66 -1.45
CA ASP A 391 7.40 -21.82 -1.29
C ASP A 391 6.37 -21.68 -0.16
N ILE A 392 6.44 -20.63 0.66
CA ILE A 392 5.43 -20.39 1.70
C ILE A 392 4.06 -20.04 1.08
N PRO A 393 2.94 -20.49 1.68
CA PRO A 393 1.59 -20.24 1.15
C PRO A 393 1.30 -18.77 0.84
N ALA A 394 1.71 -17.86 1.73
CA ALA A 394 1.51 -16.42 1.54
C ALA A 394 2.19 -15.88 0.28
N ASN A 395 3.43 -16.31 -0.03
CA ASN A 395 4.15 -15.90 -1.24
C ASN A 395 3.59 -16.55 -2.50
N LEU A 396 3.08 -17.79 -2.41
CA LEU A 396 2.38 -18.43 -3.52
C LEU A 396 1.09 -17.67 -3.88
N GLY A 397 0.33 -17.20 -2.88
CA GLY A 397 -0.87 -16.38 -3.11
C GLY A 397 -0.54 -15.02 -3.72
N TYR A 398 0.52 -14.36 -3.25
CA TYR A 398 1.02 -13.14 -3.88
C TYR A 398 1.50 -13.37 -5.32
N ALA A 399 2.17 -14.49 -5.59
CA ALA A 399 2.62 -14.84 -6.95
C ALA A 399 1.44 -15.17 -7.87
N ALA A 400 0.37 -15.81 -7.36
CA ALA A 400 -0.86 -16.03 -8.09
C ALA A 400 -1.56 -14.70 -8.42
N ALA A 401 -1.62 -13.79 -7.46
CA ALA A 401 -2.17 -12.46 -7.68
C ALA A 401 -1.38 -11.65 -8.71
N ASP A 402 -0.03 -11.65 -8.62
CA ASP A 402 0.85 -10.92 -9.53
C ASP A 402 0.74 -11.39 -11.00
N ARG A 403 0.15 -12.58 -11.27
CA ARG A 403 -0.13 -13.05 -12.64
C ARG A 403 -1.31 -12.34 -13.30
N HIS A 404 -2.28 -11.88 -12.51
CA HIS A 404 -3.55 -11.31 -13.01
C HIS A 404 -3.77 -9.85 -12.62
N PHE A 405 -3.10 -9.38 -11.55
CA PHE A 405 -3.21 -8.04 -11.01
C PHE A 405 -1.87 -7.32 -11.05
N SER A 406 -1.90 -6.00 -11.21
CA SER A 406 -0.69 -5.19 -10.98
C SER A 406 -0.36 -5.16 -9.49
N GLN A 407 0.92 -5.11 -9.14
CA GLN A 407 1.36 -5.06 -7.73
C GLN A 407 0.73 -3.90 -6.96
N ALA A 408 0.52 -2.76 -7.61
CA ALA A 408 -0.15 -1.60 -7.01
C ALA A 408 -1.64 -1.81 -6.71
N ARG A 409 -2.31 -2.75 -7.39
CA ARG A 409 -3.70 -3.11 -7.08
C ARG A 409 -3.79 -3.97 -5.82
N MET A 410 -2.75 -4.77 -5.58
CA MET A 410 -2.62 -5.64 -4.41
C MET A 410 -2.17 -4.90 -3.15
N MET A 411 -1.54 -3.73 -3.34
CA MET A 411 -0.98 -2.89 -2.28
C MET A 411 -1.46 -1.44 -2.45
N PRO A 412 -2.77 -1.16 -2.35
CA PRO A 412 -3.28 0.18 -2.53
C PRO A 412 -2.90 1.10 -1.36
N GLU A 413 -2.88 2.39 -1.64
CA GLU A 413 -2.97 3.43 -0.61
C GLU A 413 -4.44 3.74 -0.33
N LEU A 414 -4.74 4.10 0.91
CA LEU A 414 -6.05 4.50 1.36
C LEU A 414 -5.96 5.92 1.89
N LEU A 415 -6.81 6.81 1.37
CA LEU A 415 -6.93 8.17 1.86
C LEU A 415 -8.30 8.34 2.51
N LEU A 416 -8.32 8.73 3.78
CA LEU A 416 -9.52 9.00 4.55
C LEU A 416 -9.68 10.51 4.74
N ILE A 417 -10.88 11.01 4.50
CA ILE A 417 -11.30 12.37 4.82
C ILE A 417 -12.41 12.32 5.84
N GLU A 418 -12.25 13.08 6.92
CA GLU A 418 -13.27 13.26 7.95
C GLU A 418 -13.78 14.70 7.96
N SER A 419 -15.09 14.85 7.80
CA SER A 419 -15.83 16.12 7.89
C SER A 419 -16.56 16.25 9.22
N ASP A 420 -17.01 17.46 9.52
CA ASP A 420 -17.89 17.76 10.67
C ASP A 420 -19.38 17.49 10.38
N HIS A 421 -19.76 17.40 9.09
CA HIS A 421 -21.12 17.19 8.59
C HIS A 421 -21.24 16.01 7.61
N ASP A 422 -22.47 15.60 7.31
CA ASP A 422 -22.75 14.48 6.39
C ASP A 422 -22.51 14.87 4.92
N MET A 423 -21.61 14.17 4.25
CA MET A 423 -21.19 14.41 2.87
C MET A 423 -22.12 13.83 1.80
N ARG A 424 -23.23 13.17 2.18
CA ARG A 424 -24.20 12.55 1.25
C ARG A 424 -25.12 13.57 0.58
N ASN A 425 -24.52 14.58 -0.04
CA ASN A 425 -25.21 15.64 -0.73
C ASN A 425 -24.47 16.06 -2.02
N PRO A 426 -25.16 16.71 -2.97
CA PRO A 426 -24.55 17.11 -4.24
C PRO A 426 -23.34 18.04 -4.08
N ALA A 427 -23.34 18.95 -3.10
CA ALA A 427 -22.27 19.93 -2.92
C ALA A 427 -20.96 19.26 -2.50
N ASP A 428 -21.01 18.36 -1.52
CA ASP A 428 -19.81 17.63 -1.09
C ASP A 428 -19.34 16.62 -2.12
N PHE A 429 -20.24 16.01 -2.89
CA PHE A 429 -19.84 15.14 -4.00
C PHE A 429 -19.07 15.90 -5.11
N LEU A 430 -19.34 17.19 -5.33
CA LEU A 430 -18.50 18.03 -6.20
C LEU A 430 -17.09 18.18 -5.63
N ILE A 431 -16.97 18.35 -4.30
CA ILE A 431 -15.68 18.48 -3.62
C ILE A 431 -14.92 17.15 -3.62
N LEU A 432 -15.60 16.03 -3.33
CA LEU A 432 -15.03 14.68 -3.40
C LEU A 432 -14.56 14.34 -4.82
N ASN A 433 -15.28 14.79 -5.85
CA ASN A 433 -14.80 14.63 -7.24
C ASN A 433 -13.58 15.50 -7.53
N LYS A 434 -13.59 16.77 -7.09
CA LYS A 434 -12.44 17.69 -7.22
C LYS A 434 -11.19 17.10 -6.53
N LEU A 435 -11.37 16.54 -5.35
CA LEU A 435 -10.33 15.83 -4.61
C LEU A 435 -9.80 14.61 -5.37
N ALA A 436 -10.69 13.74 -5.85
CA ALA A 436 -10.29 12.56 -6.62
C ALA A 436 -9.46 12.94 -7.86
N LYS A 437 -9.81 14.05 -8.53
CA LYS A 437 -9.04 14.61 -9.65
C LYS A 437 -7.71 15.21 -9.23
N GLY A 438 -7.67 15.92 -8.10
CA GLY A 438 -6.43 16.45 -7.51
C GLY A 438 -5.43 15.33 -7.21
N ILE A 439 -5.90 14.26 -6.57
CA ILE A 439 -5.11 13.06 -6.28
C ILE A 439 -4.65 12.38 -7.57
N PHE A 440 -5.54 12.22 -8.55
CA PHE A 440 -5.21 11.56 -9.82
C PHE A 440 -4.16 12.31 -10.65
N ARG A 441 -4.06 13.64 -10.49
CA ARG A 441 -3.04 14.47 -11.16
C ARG A 441 -1.63 14.29 -10.59
N VAL A 442 -1.49 13.69 -9.41
CA VAL A 442 -0.18 13.42 -8.81
C VAL A 442 0.61 12.45 -9.72
N PRO A 443 1.81 12.82 -10.18
CA PRO A 443 2.60 11.97 -11.08
C PRO A 443 2.85 10.58 -10.50
N GLY A 444 2.50 9.55 -11.29
CA GLY A 444 2.70 8.17 -10.89
C GLY A 444 1.58 7.58 -10.02
N ILE A 445 0.44 8.26 -9.88
CA ILE A 445 -0.83 7.61 -9.56
C ILE A 445 -1.41 7.04 -10.84
N SER A 446 -1.88 5.79 -10.80
CA SER A 446 -2.47 5.10 -11.94
C SER A 446 -3.99 5.08 -11.91
N ARG A 447 -4.58 5.02 -10.71
CA ARG A 447 -6.02 4.90 -10.49
C ARG A 447 -6.40 5.47 -9.13
N VAL A 448 -7.57 6.09 -9.05
CA VAL A 448 -8.17 6.59 -7.81
C VAL A 448 -9.61 6.12 -7.78
N GLN A 449 -9.95 5.25 -6.84
CA GLN A 449 -11.31 4.79 -6.61
C GLN A 449 -11.89 5.54 -5.42
N GLY A 450 -13.15 5.91 -5.53
CA GLY A 450 -13.89 6.64 -4.50
C GLY A 450 -15.36 6.71 -4.87
N VAL A 451 -16.17 7.36 -4.04
CA VAL A 451 -17.63 7.39 -4.24
C VAL A 451 -18.08 7.99 -5.58
N THR A 452 -17.31 8.92 -6.16
CA THR A 452 -17.62 9.54 -7.47
C THR A 452 -17.01 8.79 -8.66
N ARG A 453 -16.20 7.76 -8.40
CA ARG A 453 -15.49 6.94 -9.39
C ARG A 453 -15.18 5.54 -8.84
N PRO A 454 -16.18 4.70 -8.56
CA PRO A 454 -15.98 3.40 -7.89
C PRO A 454 -14.99 2.48 -8.63
N GLU A 455 -15.05 2.46 -9.96
CA GLU A 455 -14.18 1.65 -10.83
C GLU A 455 -12.82 2.31 -11.12
N GLY A 456 -12.62 3.53 -10.63
CA GLY A 456 -11.45 4.36 -10.92
C GLY A 456 -11.64 5.30 -12.12
N THR A 457 -12.72 5.13 -12.87
CA THR A 457 -13.20 6.05 -13.90
C THR A 457 -14.43 6.81 -13.41
N PRO A 458 -14.69 8.03 -13.91
CA PRO A 458 -15.89 8.77 -13.54
C PRO A 458 -17.15 7.97 -13.86
N ILE A 459 -18.19 8.13 -13.03
CA ILE A 459 -19.50 7.53 -13.28
C ILE A 459 -20.06 8.10 -14.58
N GLU A 460 -20.48 7.23 -15.49
CA GLU A 460 -21.11 7.62 -16.75
C GLU A 460 -22.39 8.42 -16.48
N HIS A 461 -22.78 9.27 -17.42
CA HIS A 461 -24.06 9.99 -17.39
C HIS A 461 -24.20 11.05 -16.28
N THR A 462 -23.09 11.48 -15.69
CA THR A 462 -23.05 12.47 -14.59
C THR A 462 -22.59 13.87 -15.01
N SER A 463 -22.21 14.08 -16.27
CA SER A 463 -21.81 15.41 -16.75
C SER A 463 -23.02 16.31 -16.98
N ILE A 464 -22.91 17.61 -16.70
CA ILE A 464 -23.97 18.60 -16.96
C ILE A 464 -24.43 18.57 -18.42
N PRO A 465 -23.54 18.53 -19.44
CA PRO A 465 -23.96 18.37 -20.84
C PRO A 465 -24.80 17.12 -21.10
N PHE A 466 -24.48 15.99 -20.46
CA PHE A 466 -25.26 14.77 -20.57
C PHE A 466 -26.64 14.93 -19.91
N LEU A 467 -26.72 15.50 -18.70
CA LEU A 467 -27.98 15.73 -18.01
C LEU A 467 -28.91 16.68 -18.79
N LEU A 468 -28.35 17.72 -19.42
CA LEU A 468 -29.10 18.61 -20.32
C LEU A 468 -29.62 17.86 -21.56
N SER A 469 -28.84 16.94 -22.10
CA SER A 469 -29.27 16.11 -23.24
C SER A 469 -30.39 15.12 -22.86
N LEU A 470 -30.39 14.59 -21.64
CA LEU A 470 -31.48 13.75 -21.14
C LEU A 470 -32.80 14.53 -21.05
N GLN A 471 -32.75 15.78 -20.56
CA GLN A 471 -33.93 16.63 -20.51
C GLN A 471 -34.46 16.93 -21.92
N SER A 472 -33.57 17.14 -22.88
CA SER A 472 -33.91 17.44 -24.27
C SER A 472 -34.44 16.21 -25.05
N ALA A 473 -34.07 14.99 -24.64
CA ALA A 473 -34.59 13.75 -25.23
C ALA A 473 -36.13 13.61 -25.09
N THR A 474 -36.70 14.00 -23.94
CA THR A 474 -38.15 14.03 -23.74
C THR A 474 -38.82 15.04 -24.68
N GLN A 475 -38.16 16.18 -24.92
CA GLN A 475 -38.64 17.20 -25.84
C GLN A 475 -38.62 16.73 -27.30
N LEU A 476 -37.59 15.96 -27.70
CA LEU A 476 -37.49 15.29 -29.01
C LEU A 476 -38.65 14.31 -29.26
N GLN A 477 -39.02 13.52 -28.25
CA GLN A 477 -40.16 12.61 -28.35
C GLN A 477 -41.47 13.37 -28.59
N ASN A 478 -41.68 14.48 -27.88
CA ASN A 478 -42.84 15.36 -28.07
C ASN A 478 -42.81 16.05 -29.45
N LEU A 479 -41.65 16.46 -29.93
CA LEU A 479 -41.47 17.13 -31.22
C LEU A 479 -41.85 16.22 -32.40
N LYS A 480 -41.60 14.91 -32.29
CA LYS A 480 -42.07 13.90 -33.27
C LYS A 480 -43.60 13.86 -33.36
N PHE A 481 -44.29 13.98 -32.23
CA PHE A 481 -45.74 14.06 -32.18
C PHE A 481 -46.26 15.38 -32.78
N GLN A 482 -45.64 16.51 -32.43
CA GLN A 482 -46.02 17.84 -32.95
C GLN A 482 -45.83 17.95 -34.47
N LYS A 483 -44.70 17.46 -35.02
CA LYS A 483 -44.46 17.39 -36.48
C LYS A 483 -45.55 16.59 -37.21
N LYS A 484 -46.05 15.49 -36.64
CA LYS A 484 -47.16 14.73 -37.23
C LYS A 484 -48.45 15.56 -37.28
N ARG A 485 -48.80 16.25 -36.18
CA ARG A 485 -49.99 17.11 -36.12
C ARG A 485 -49.90 18.32 -37.04
N MET A 486 -48.70 18.88 -37.21
CA MET A 486 -48.44 19.94 -38.18
C MET A 486 -48.69 19.46 -39.62
N ASN A 487 -48.19 18.27 -39.98
CA ASN A 487 -48.41 17.71 -41.32
C ASN A 487 -49.90 17.47 -41.65
N ASP A 488 -50.76 17.29 -40.64
CA ASP A 488 -52.21 17.23 -40.86
C ASP A 488 -52.78 18.56 -41.39
N MET A 489 -52.12 19.70 -41.16
CA MET A 489 -52.53 20.99 -41.75
C MET A 489 -52.35 21.04 -43.27
N LEU A 490 -51.36 20.31 -43.83
CA LEU A 490 -51.22 20.21 -45.29
C LEU A 490 -52.43 19.48 -45.88
N ARG A 491 -52.87 18.39 -45.24
CA ARG A 491 -54.06 17.65 -45.66
C ARG A 491 -55.30 18.54 -45.61
N GLN A 492 -55.49 19.33 -44.54
CA GLN A 492 -56.59 20.29 -44.46
C GLN A 492 -56.51 21.37 -45.54
N ALA A 493 -55.31 21.86 -45.88
CA ALA A 493 -55.13 22.84 -46.94
C ALA A 493 -55.43 22.27 -48.33
N ASP A 494 -55.16 20.97 -48.55
CA ASP A 494 -55.50 20.23 -49.76
C ASP A 494 -57.02 20.02 -49.86
N GLU A 495 -57.69 19.61 -48.77
CA GLU A 495 -59.15 19.50 -48.70
C GLU A 495 -59.85 20.86 -48.96
N LEU A 496 -59.29 21.96 -48.43
CA LEU A 496 -59.76 23.31 -48.73
C LEU A 496 -59.57 23.67 -50.21
N ALA A 497 -58.47 23.23 -50.84
CA ALA A 497 -58.24 23.46 -52.26
C ALA A 497 -59.29 22.75 -53.12
N GLU A 498 -59.62 21.50 -52.78
CA GLU A 498 -60.68 20.74 -53.43
C GLU A 498 -62.05 21.42 -53.26
N THR A 499 -62.35 21.89 -52.05
CA THR A 499 -63.59 22.64 -51.75
C THR A 499 -63.69 23.94 -52.54
N ILE A 500 -62.58 24.69 -52.67
CA ILE A 500 -62.51 25.91 -53.49
C ILE A 500 -62.79 25.59 -54.96
N ASN A 501 -62.18 24.53 -55.50
CA ASN A 501 -62.41 24.11 -56.89
C ASN A 501 -63.88 23.72 -57.14
N LEU A 502 -64.51 23.02 -56.19
CA LEU A 502 -65.93 22.68 -56.26
C LEU A 502 -66.82 23.93 -56.24
N MET A 503 -66.53 24.90 -55.37
CA MET A 503 -67.27 26.17 -55.32
C MET A 503 -67.11 27.01 -56.59
N GLN A 504 -65.91 27.06 -57.18
CA GLN A 504 -65.68 27.74 -58.45
C GLN A 504 -66.47 27.10 -59.59
N ARG A 505 -66.56 25.76 -59.61
CA ARG A 505 -67.38 25.03 -60.58
C ARG A 505 -68.88 25.32 -60.39
N MET A 506 -69.34 25.38 -59.14
CA MET A 506 -70.73 25.72 -58.81
C MET A 506 -71.08 27.16 -59.18
N TYR A 507 -70.16 28.11 -58.96
CA TYR A 507 -70.32 29.50 -59.40
C TYR A 507 -70.48 29.59 -60.93
N GLY A 508 -69.66 28.86 -61.70
CA GLY A 508 -69.78 28.80 -63.17
C GLY A 508 -71.11 28.21 -63.63
N LEU A 509 -71.59 27.15 -62.99
CA LEU A 509 -72.90 26.56 -63.28
C LEU A 509 -74.06 27.50 -62.93
N MET A 510 -73.95 28.23 -61.81
CA MET A 510 -74.95 29.23 -61.42
C MET A 510 -74.98 30.43 -62.38
N GLN A 511 -73.82 30.84 -62.91
CA GLN A 511 -73.76 31.88 -63.92
C GLN A 511 -74.47 31.44 -65.21
N GLN A 512 -74.30 30.18 -65.62
CA GLN A 512 -75.03 29.61 -66.76
C GLN A 512 -76.54 29.54 -66.52
N LEU A 513 -76.96 29.17 -65.30
CA LEU A 513 -78.37 29.17 -64.92
C LEU A 513 -78.96 30.59 -65.00
N TYR A 514 -78.27 31.59 -64.44
CA TYR A 514 -78.69 33.00 -64.54
C TYR A 514 -78.86 33.45 -65.99
N THR A 515 -77.86 33.23 -66.86
CA THR A 515 -77.94 33.64 -68.27
C THR A 515 -79.09 32.94 -69.00
N THR A 516 -79.38 31.69 -68.64
CA THR A 516 -80.48 30.91 -69.23
C THR A 516 -81.84 31.41 -68.73
N THR A 517 -81.97 31.69 -67.43
CA THR A 517 -83.19 32.26 -66.84
C THR A 517 -83.49 33.65 -67.41
N HIS A 518 -82.48 34.51 -67.52
CA HIS A 518 -82.64 35.86 -68.09
C HIS A 518 -83.07 35.81 -69.57
N HIS A 519 -82.50 34.88 -70.36
CA HIS A 519 -82.94 34.65 -71.73
C HIS A 519 -84.38 34.10 -71.79
N MET A 520 -84.74 33.19 -70.88
CA MET A 520 -86.08 32.61 -70.79
C MET A 520 -87.13 33.68 -70.44
N VAL A 521 -86.82 34.61 -69.53
CA VAL A 521 -87.70 35.75 -69.18
C VAL A 521 -87.93 36.63 -70.41
N GLY A 522 -86.86 36.96 -71.16
CA GLY A 522 -86.94 37.72 -72.40
C GLY A 522 -87.86 37.07 -73.45
N GLU A 523 -87.69 35.78 -73.71
CA GLU A 523 -88.57 35.08 -74.66
C GLU A 523 -90.02 34.95 -74.14
N THR A 524 -90.22 34.87 -72.81
CA THR A 524 -91.57 34.81 -72.23
C THR A 524 -92.30 36.14 -72.39
N HIS A 525 -91.59 37.27 -72.29
CA HIS A 525 -92.13 38.59 -72.63
C HIS A 525 -92.47 38.72 -74.12
N ASP A 526 -91.64 38.18 -75.02
CA ASP A 526 -91.95 38.17 -76.45
C ASP A 526 -93.26 37.40 -76.72
N VAL A 527 -93.47 36.28 -76.02
CA VAL A 527 -94.72 35.50 -76.09
C VAL A 527 -95.92 36.28 -75.53
N GLU A 528 -95.77 37.04 -74.43
CA GLU A 528 -96.82 37.93 -73.91
C GLU A 528 -97.24 38.96 -74.96
N VAL A 529 -96.26 39.66 -75.57
CA VAL A 529 -96.52 40.70 -76.58
C VAL A 529 -97.23 40.11 -77.81
N ILE A 530 -96.77 38.97 -78.31
CA ILE A 530 -97.39 38.28 -79.46
C ILE A 530 -98.82 37.83 -79.11
N THR A 531 -99.06 37.37 -77.89
CA THR A 531 -100.38 36.90 -77.43
C THR A 531 -101.37 38.06 -77.29
N ASP A 532 -100.92 39.21 -76.77
CA ASP A 532 -101.73 40.44 -76.71
C ASP A 532 -102.08 40.97 -78.12
N GLU A 533 -101.15 40.89 -79.07
CA GLU A 533 -101.41 41.27 -80.47
C GLU A 533 -102.41 40.33 -81.17
N LEU A 534 -102.30 39.02 -80.90
CA LEU A 534 -103.21 37.99 -81.41
C LEU A 534 -104.62 38.13 -80.82
N ARG A 535 -104.72 38.48 -79.52
CA ARG A 535 -105.98 38.88 -78.86
C ARG A 535 -106.60 40.10 -79.54
N GLY A 536 -105.78 41.11 -79.87
CA GLY A 536 -106.23 42.30 -80.60
C GLY A 536 -106.85 41.98 -81.96
N HIS A 537 -106.18 41.14 -82.76
CA HIS A 537 -106.71 40.70 -84.06
C HIS A 537 -107.97 39.81 -83.96
N LEU A 538 -108.10 39.02 -82.89
CA LEU A 538 -109.30 38.22 -82.63
C LEU A 538 -110.49 39.09 -82.21
N ALA A 539 -110.26 40.13 -81.40
CA ALA A 539 -111.28 41.11 -81.04
C ALA A 539 -111.79 41.88 -82.27
N ASP A 540 -110.90 42.27 -83.19
CA ASP A 540 -111.27 42.92 -84.45
C ASP A 540 -112.11 42.00 -85.36
N PHE A 541 -111.78 40.71 -85.41
CA PHE A 541 -112.56 39.70 -86.16
C PHE A 541 -113.95 39.48 -85.57
N GLU A 542 -114.07 39.44 -84.23
CA GLU A 542 -115.34 39.29 -83.53
C GLU A 542 -116.29 40.47 -83.79
N ASP A 543 -115.77 41.70 -83.75
CA ASP A 543 -116.55 42.92 -83.97
C ASP A 543 -117.17 42.98 -85.37
N PHE A 544 -116.51 42.44 -86.40
CA PHE A 544 -117.02 42.40 -87.77
C PHE A 544 -118.16 41.37 -87.97
N TRP A 545 -118.14 40.25 -87.25
CA TRP A 545 -119.12 39.15 -87.38
C TRP A 545 -120.30 39.22 -86.38
N ARG A 546 -120.32 40.25 -85.53
CA ARG A 546 -121.35 40.48 -84.50
C ARG A 546 -122.81 40.40 -84.97
N PRO A 547 -123.21 40.87 -86.18
CA PRO A 547 -124.59 40.76 -86.66
C PRO A 547 -125.03 39.31 -86.95
N ILE A 548 -124.07 38.45 -87.34
CA ILE A 548 -124.33 37.03 -87.63
C ILE A 548 -124.34 36.22 -86.34
N ARG A 549 -123.43 36.52 -85.38
CA ARG A 549 -123.44 35.91 -84.03
C ARG A 549 -124.79 36.11 -83.32
N SER A 550 -125.36 37.31 -83.39
CA SER A 550 -126.64 37.64 -82.73
C SER A 550 -127.87 37.01 -83.40
N TYR A 551 -127.83 36.70 -84.71
CA TYR A 551 -128.88 35.92 -85.40
C TYR A 551 -128.96 34.47 -84.89
N PHE A 552 -127.81 33.83 -84.67
CA PHE A 552 -127.76 32.44 -84.19
C PHE A 552 -128.14 32.25 -82.71
N TYR A 553 -128.06 33.31 -81.89
CA TYR A 553 -128.48 33.27 -80.48
C TYR A 553 -130.00 33.39 -80.28
N TRP A 554 -130.77 33.86 -81.28
CA TRP A 554 -132.20 34.15 -81.14
C TRP A 554 -133.14 33.04 -81.65
N GLU A 555 -132.65 32.12 -82.49
CA GLU A 555 -133.45 31.05 -83.10
C GLU A 555 -133.50 29.77 -82.23
N LYS A 556 -134.67 29.45 -81.69
CA LYS A 556 -134.86 28.42 -80.65
C LYS A 556 -134.59 26.96 -81.08
N HIS A 557 -134.35 26.69 -82.37
CA HIS A 557 -134.19 25.32 -82.91
C HIS A 557 -132.80 25.04 -83.51
N CYS A 558 -131.79 25.91 -83.29
CA CYS A 558 -130.43 25.76 -83.85
C CYS A 558 -129.64 24.54 -83.30
N TYR A 559 -130.11 23.88 -82.24
CA TYR A 559 -129.50 22.66 -81.68
C TYR A 559 -129.61 21.43 -82.60
N ASP A 560 -130.62 21.36 -83.46
CA ASP A 560 -130.88 20.17 -84.31
C ASP A 560 -130.32 20.30 -85.73
N ILE A 561 -129.64 21.41 -86.04
CA ILE A 561 -129.04 21.68 -87.36
C ILE A 561 -127.50 21.59 -87.25
N PRO A 562 -126.86 20.57 -87.85
CA PRO A 562 -125.43 20.30 -87.68
C PRO A 562 -124.50 21.48 -87.99
N ILE A 563 -124.87 22.31 -88.97
CA ILE A 563 -124.06 23.46 -89.42
C ILE A 563 -124.15 24.66 -88.47
N CYS A 564 -125.23 24.75 -87.70
CA CYS A 564 -125.52 25.86 -86.80
C CYS A 564 -124.74 25.69 -85.48
N TRP A 565 -124.67 24.46 -84.96
CA TRP A 565 -123.87 24.11 -83.78
C TRP A 565 -122.36 24.22 -84.03
N SER A 566 -121.86 23.80 -85.20
CA SER A 566 -120.43 23.89 -85.54
C SER A 566 -119.92 25.33 -85.58
N LEU A 567 -120.74 26.27 -86.05
CA LEU A 567 -120.40 27.69 -86.09
C LEU A 567 -120.42 28.33 -84.70
N ARG A 568 -121.28 27.87 -83.78
CA ARG A 568 -121.29 28.36 -82.38
C ARG A 568 -120.09 27.87 -81.57
N SER A 569 -119.68 26.60 -81.72
CA SER A 569 -118.51 26.04 -81.03
C SER A 569 -117.20 26.77 -81.37
N ILE A 570 -117.12 27.38 -82.56
CA ILE A 570 -115.97 28.20 -82.97
C ILE A 570 -115.91 29.49 -82.13
N PHE A 571 -117.04 30.14 -81.87
CA PHE A 571 -117.08 31.35 -81.03
C PHE A 571 -116.87 31.05 -79.53
N GLU A 572 -117.38 29.94 -78.99
CA GLU A 572 -117.09 29.54 -77.60
C GLU A 572 -115.62 29.15 -77.39
N SER A 573 -114.89 28.74 -78.44
CA SER A 573 -113.44 28.49 -78.37
C SER A 573 -112.61 29.78 -78.41
N LEU A 574 -113.16 30.86 -78.98
CA LEU A 574 -112.52 32.19 -79.03
C LEU A 574 -112.61 32.92 -77.68
N ASP A 575 -113.71 32.72 -76.93
CA ASP A 575 -113.91 33.32 -75.60
C ASP A 575 -112.88 32.81 -74.55
N GLY A 576 -112.17 31.70 -74.80
CA GLY A 576 -111.12 31.15 -73.91
C GLY A 576 -109.72 31.76 -74.05
N VAL A 577 -109.51 32.68 -75.00
CA VAL A 577 -108.20 33.30 -75.27
C VAL A 577 -107.83 34.36 -74.20
N ASP A 578 -108.82 35.00 -73.58
CA ASP A 578 -108.59 35.98 -72.52
C ASP A 578 -108.00 35.34 -71.25
N GLU A 579 -108.47 34.15 -70.87
CA GLU A 579 -107.99 33.43 -69.68
C GLU A 579 -106.52 32.96 -69.84
N VAL A 580 -106.11 32.65 -71.07
CA VAL A 580 -104.72 32.29 -71.40
C VAL A 580 -103.79 33.51 -71.31
N SER A 581 -104.24 34.68 -71.75
CA SER A 581 -103.49 35.94 -71.69
C SER A 581 -103.22 36.39 -70.24
N ASP A 582 -104.24 36.34 -69.38
CA ASP A 582 -104.12 36.72 -67.98
C ASP A 582 -103.17 35.78 -67.21
N LYS A 583 -103.21 34.47 -67.49
CA LYS A 583 -102.30 33.50 -66.86
C LYS A 583 -100.86 33.60 -67.36
N LEU A 584 -100.65 33.97 -68.62
CA LEU A 584 -99.31 34.28 -69.16
C LEU A 584 -98.72 35.51 -68.46
N ARG A 585 -99.54 36.51 -68.14
CA ARG A 585 -99.12 37.71 -67.42
C ARG A 585 -98.71 37.42 -65.98
N ASP A 586 -99.44 36.56 -65.28
CA ASP A 586 -99.03 36.05 -63.96
C ASP A 586 -97.67 35.33 -64.04
N LEU A 587 -97.46 34.49 -65.06
CA LEU A 587 -96.22 33.74 -65.26
C LEU A 587 -95.01 34.66 -65.52
N VAL A 588 -95.18 35.70 -66.34
CA VAL A 588 -94.14 36.71 -66.61
C VAL A 588 -93.70 37.40 -65.31
N ASN A 589 -94.66 37.83 -64.48
CA ASN A 589 -94.36 38.47 -63.20
C ASN A 589 -93.56 37.56 -62.24
N ASP A 590 -93.87 36.25 -62.22
CA ASP A 590 -93.11 35.27 -61.42
C ASP A 590 -91.69 35.02 -62.00
N MET A 591 -91.54 35.04 -63.32
CA MET A 591 -90.23 34.91 -63.98
C MET A 591 -89.35 36.15 -63.74
N ASP A 592 -89.91 37.36 -63.72
CA ASP A 592 -89.20 38.59 -63.38
C ASP A 592 -88.64 38.56 -61.94
N GLN A 593 -89.40 38.00 -60.99
CA GLN A 593 -88.90 37.81 -59.62
C GLN A 593 -87.71 36.84 -59.57
N LEU A 594 -87.74 35.78 -60.39
CA LEU A 594 -86.60 34.87 -60.51
C LEU A 594 -85.37 35.57 -61.11
N ASP A 595 -85.54 36.47 -62.09
CA ASP A 595 -84.44 37.23 -62.70
C ASP A 595 -83.78 38.21 -61.71
N ILE A 596 -84.54 38.71 -60.73
CA ILE A 596 -84.03 39.58 -59.65
C ILE A 596 -83.29 38.78 -58.56
N ILE A 597 -83.78 37.60 -58.17
CA ILE A 597 -83.22 36.82 -57.05
C ILE A 597 -81.94 36.09 -57.45
N THR A 598 -81.89 35.53 -58.66
CA THR A 598 -80.75 34.73 -59.16
C THR A 598 -79.39 35.46 -59.09
N PRO A 599 -79.26 36.74 -59.47
CA PRO A 599 -77.99 37.48 -59.35
C PRO A 599 -77.60 37.80 -57.89
N GLN A 600 -78.56 37.95 -56.97
CA GLN A 600 -78.27 38.17 -55.55
C GLN A 600 -77.61 36.94 -54.91
N MET A 601 -78.04 35.74 -55.31
CA MET A 601 -77.38 34.49 -54.89
C MET A 601 -75.96 34.37 -55.46
N LEU A 602 -75.75 34.83 -56.70
CA LEU A 602 -74.44 34.80 -57.36
C LEU A 602 -73.40 35.69 -56.66
N GLN A 603 -73.83 36.83 -56.12
CA GLN A 603 -72.96 37.79 -55.41
C GLN A 603 -72.37 37.23 -54.11
N GLN A 604 -73.00 36.24 -53.48
CA GLN A 604 -72.51 35.66 -52.21
C GLN A 604 -71.39 34.63 -52.40
N TYR A 605 -71.28 34.00 -53.57
CA TYR A 605 -70.27 32.96 -53.82
C TYR A 605 -68.84 33.49 -53.90
N LEU A 606 -68.64 34.67 -54.49
CA LEU A 606 -67.31 35.27 -54.66
C LEU A 606 -66.62 35.61 -53.31
N PRO A 607 -67.28 36.27 -52.35
CA PRO A 607 -66.74 36.46 -51.00
C PRO A 607 -66.41 35.14 -50.29
N MET A 608 -67.23 34.10 -50.47
CA MET A 608 -67.04 32.80 -49.82
C MET A 608 -65.80 32.06 -50.38
N ILE A 609 -65.60 32.08 -51.70
CA ILE A 609 -64.40 31.55 -52.36
C ILE A 609 -63.15 32.32 -51.90
N ALA A 610 -63.20 33.66 -51.88
CA ALA A 610 -62.09 34.49 -51.43
C ALA A 610 -61.72 34.26 -49.95
N SER A 611 -62.72 34.04 -49.09
CA SER A 611 -62.51 33.69 -47.68
C SER A 611 -61.80 32.34 -47.54
N MET A 612 -62.27 31.30 -48.26
CA MET A 612 -61.64 29.97 -48.25
C MET A 612 -60.21 29.99 -48.79
N GLN A 613 -59.94 30.78 -49.84
CA GLN A 613 -58.57 31.00 -50.35
C GLN A 613 -57.66 31.65 -49.30
N LYS A 614 -58.15 32.65 -48.56
CA LYS A 614 -57.41 33.26 -47.45
C LYS A 614 -57.14 32.27 -46.32
N ILE A 615 -58.13 31.47 -45.93
CA ILE A 615 -57.98 30.42 -44.90
C ILE A 615 -56.92 29.40 -45.33
N ARG A 616 -56.96 28.92 -46.57
CA ARG A 616 -55.95 27.99 -47.12
C ARG A 616 -54.55 28.62 -47.09
N THR A 617 -54.43 29.88 -47.51
CA THR A 617 -53.14 30.60 -47.54
C THR A 617 -52.59 30.80 -46.14
N MET A 618 -53.45 31.15 -45.18
CA MET A 618 -53.08 31.27 -43.76
C MET A 618 -52.66 29.92 -43.17
N MET A 619 -53.34 28.83 -43.52
CA MET A 619 -53.01 27.48 -43.06
C MET A 619 -51.64 27.02 -43.59
N LEU A 620 -51.35 27.29 -44.87
CA LEU A 620 -50.03 27.00 -45.47
C LEU A 620 -48.92 27.87 -44.86
N ALA A 621 -49.19 29.16 -44.62
CA ALA A 621 -48.25 30.05 -43.95
C ALA A 621 -48.00 29.66 -42.48
N MET A 622 -49.03 29.20 -41.78
CA MET A 622 -48.90 28.66 -40.41
C MET A 622 -48.05 27.39 -40.42
N HIS A 623 -48.29 26.47 -41.38
CA HIS A 623 -47.48 25.27 -41.55
C HIS A 623 -46.01 25.60 -41.83
N SER A 624 -45.71 26.52 -42.76
CA SER A 624 -44.33 26.89 -43.07
C SER A 624 -43.62 27.53 -41.87
N THR A 625 -44.33 28.38 -41.12
CA THR A 625 -43.79 29.03 -39.92
C THR A 625 -43.48 28.00 -38.83
N MET A 626 -44.42 27.10 -38.53
CA MET A 626 -44.20 26.04 -37.54
C MET A 626 -43.15 25.03 -37.98
N SER A 627 -43.07 24.70 -39.27
CA SER A 627 -42.04 23.82 -39.82
C SER A 627 -40.64 24.40 -39.66
N GLY A 628 -40.47 25.71 -39.86
CA GLY A 628 -39.21 26.40 -39.61
C GLY A 628 -38.82 26.33 -38.13
N LEU A 629 -39.76 26.69 -37.24
CA LEU A 629 -39.55 26.69 -35.80
C LEU A 629 -39.22 25.30 -35.25
N PHE A 630 -39.94 24.26 -35.68
CA PHE A 630 -39.65 22.87 -35.30
C PHE A 630 -38.38 22.31 -35.93
N GLY A 631 -37.96 22.82 -37.10
CA GLY A 631 -36.67 22.51 -37.70
C GLY A 631 -35.53 23.04 -36.85
N GLU A 632 -35.60 24.30 -36.43
CA GLU A 632 -34.62 24.94 -35.55
C GLU A 632 -34.53 24.24 -34.18
N MET A 633 -35.69 23.93 -33.56
CA MET A 633 -35.72 23.16 -32.31
C MET A 633 -35.11 21.76 -32.46
N ASP A 634 -35.31 21.08 -33.60
CA ASP A 634 -34.74 19.74 -33.86
C ASP A 634 -33.21 19.80 -33.95
N GLU A 635 -32.65 20.79 -34.65
CA GLU A 635 -31.20 20.98 -34.76
C GLU A 635 -30.56 21.33 -33.40
N LEU A 636 -31.12 22.30 -32.66
CA LEU A 636 -30.66 22.65 -31.31
C LEU A 636 -30.65 21.44 -30.37
N THR A 637 -31.65 20.56 -30.49
CA THR A 637 -31.75 19.38 -29.63
C THR A 637 -30.77 18.27 -30.04
N LYS A 638 -30.52 18.09 -31.34
CA LYS A 638 -29.51 17.16 -31.86
C LYS A 638 -28.11 17.57 -31.40
N ASP A 639 -27.78 18.85 -31.47
CA ASP A 639 -26.49 19.37 -31.02
C ASP A 639 -26.29 19.14 -29.51
N ALA A 640 -27.31 19.40 -28.70
CA ALA A 640 -27.28 19.10 -27.27
C ALA A 640 -27.07 17.60 -26.99
N THR A 641 -27.69 16.72 -27.78
CA THR A 641 -27.54 15.26 -27.65
C THR A 641 -26.15 14.78 -28.10
N ALA A 642 -25.63 15.33 -29.20
CA ALA A 642 -24.29 15.04 -29.68
C ALA A 642 -23.24 15.50 -28.67
N MET A 643 -23.41 16.69 -28.09
CA MET A 643 -22.57 17.21 -27.00
C MET A 643 -22.59 16.28 -25.78
N GLY A 644 -23.78 15.88 -25.30
CA GLY A 644 -23.91 14.95 -24.17
C GLY A 644 -23.17 13.63 -24.40
N LYS A 645 -23.35 13.02 -25.58
CA LYS A 645 -22.63 11.78 -25.97
C LYS A 645 -21.12 11.98 -26.09
N ALA A 646 -20.66 13.11 -26.60
CA ALA A 646 -19.24 13.39 -26.74
C ALA A 646 -18.54 13.52 -25.39
N PHE A 647 -19.15 14.22 -24.42
CA PHE A 647 -18.61 14.34 -23.06
C PHE A 647 -18.54 13.00 -22.34
N ASP A 648 -19.58 12.18 -22.49
CA ASP A 648 -19.68 10.86 -21.87
C ASP A 648 -18.67 9.87 -22.49
N ALA A 649 -18.58 9.83 -23.82
CA ALA A 649 -17.59 9.01 -24.53
C ALA A 649 -16.14 9.43 -24.22
N ALA A 650 -15.89 10.73 -24.01
CA ALA A 650 -14.60 11.24 -23.58
C ALA A 650 -14.29 10.97 -22.09
N ARG A 651 -15.26 10.44 -21.32
CA ARG A 651 -15.18 10.27 -19.87
C ARG A 651 -14.75 11.55 -19.16
N ASN A 652 -15.23 12.70 -19.65
CA ASN A 652 -14.89 14.00 -19.11
C ASN A 652 -15.86 14.39 -17.98
N ASP A 653 -15.33 14.44 -16.75
CA ASP A 653 -16.06 14.78 -15.53
C ASP A 653 -15.72 16.19 -15.00
N ASP A 654 -15.20 17.10 -15.84
CA ASP A 654 -14.98 18.51 -15.48
C ASP A 654 -16.28 19.22 -15.08
N SER A 655 -17.41 18.75 -15.60
CA SER A 655 -18.77 19.24 -15.29
C SER A 655 -19.60 18.20 -14.55
N PHE A 656 -18.98 17.42 -13.67
CA PHE A 656 -19.65 16.43 -12.83
C PHE A 656 -20.78 17.07 -11.99
N TYR A 657 -21.95 16.43 -11.97
CA TYR A 657 -23.06 16.78 -11.09
C TYR A 657 -23.97 15.57 -10.86
N LEU A 658 -24.32 15.31 -9.60
CA LEU A 658 -25.27 14.27 -9.23
C LEU A 658 -26.58 14.90 -8.71
N PRO A 659 -27.72 14.68 -9.38
CA PRO A 659 -29.01 15.16 -8.89
C PRO A 659 -29.37 14.54 -7.53
N PRO A 660 -30.07 15.29 -6.63
CA PRO A 660 -30.51 14.78 -5.34
C PRO A 660 -31.32 13.47 -5.40
N ALA A 661 -32.04 13.23 -6.51
CA ALA A 661 -32.81 12.01 -6.71
C ALA A 661 -31.96 10.73 -6.76
N VAL A 662 -30.70 10.81 -7.21
CA VAL A 662 -29.80 9.64 -7.29
C VAL A 662 -29.45 9.12 -5.90
N PHE A 663 -29.36 10.00 -4.90
CA PHE A 663 -29.10 9.62 -3.51
C PHE A 663 -30.24 8.81 -2.87
N GLN A 664 -31.43 8.77 -3.49
CA GLN A 664 -32.56 7.95 -3.05
C GLN A 664 -32.58 6.56 -3.70
N ASN A 665 -31.74 6.31 -4.71
CA ASN A 665 -31.64 5.01 -5.36
C ASN A 665 -30.94 4.00 -4.43
N LYS A 666 -31.58 2.85 -4.19
CA LYS A 666 -31.08 1.81 -3.27
C LYS A 666 -29.74 1.21 -3.71
N ASP A 667 -29.55 0.99 -5.01
CA ASP A 667 -28.32 0.43 -5.56
C ASP A 667 -27.16 1.40 -5.37
N PHE A 668 -27.41 2.70 -5.58
CA PHE A 668 -26.43 3.74 -5.31
C PHE A 668 -26.11 3.86 -3.82
N GLN A 669 -27.11 3.77 -2.93
CA GLN A 669 -26.89 3.74 -1.48
C GLN A 669 -26.05 2.54 -1.04
N HIS A 670 -26.25 1.38 -1.65
CA HIS A 670 -25.45 0.17 -1.39
C HIS A 670 -23.99 0.37 -1.79
N ALA A 671 -23.74 0.82 -3.02
CA ALA A 671 -22.39 1.11 -3.52
C ALA A 671 -21.69 2.22 -2.70
N MET A 672 -22.46 3.22 -2.25
CA MET A 672 -21.96 4.34 -1.44
C MET A 672 -21.45 3.88 -0.08
N GLY A 673 -22.07 2.86 0.54
CA GLY A 673 -21.62 2.29 1.81
C GLY A 673 -20.21 1.71 1.78
N SER A 674 -19.67 1.41 0.59
CA SER A 674 -18.28 0.98 0.44
C SER A 674 -17.25 2.12 0.51
N PHE A 675 -17.65 3.38 0.33
CA PHE A 675 -16.73 4.53 0.26
C PHE A 675 -17.05 5.63 1.27
N LEU A 676 -18.27 5.66 1.82
CA LEU A 676 -18.68 6.57 2.89
C LEU A 676 -19.03 5.77 4.15
N SER A 677 -18.65 6.31 5.30
CA SER A 677 -19.00 5.75 6.60
C SER A 677 -20.52 5.72 6.81
N PRO A 678 -21.02 4.85 7.72
CA PRO A 678 -22.45 4.78 8.01
C PRO A 678 -23.08 6.12 8.46
N ASP A 679 -22.31 6.98 9.12
CA ASP A 679 -22.72 8.33 9.56
C ASP A 679 -22.55 9.42 8.49
N GLY A 680 -21.94 9.09 7.34
CA GLY A 680 -21.70 10.00 6.22
C GLY A 680 -20.59 11.03 6.44
N LYS A 681 -19.86 10.97 7.55
CA LYS A 681 -18.82 11.95 7.93
C LYS A 681 -17.40 11.55 7.55
N ALA A 682 -17.18 10.32 7.13
CA ALA A 682 -15.89 9.82 6.67
C ALA A 682 -16.01 9.31 5.23
N ALA A 683 -15.09 9.75 4.37
CA ALA A 683 -14.98 9.30 2.98
C ALA A 683 -13.60 8.66 2.76
N ARG A 684 -13.57 7.45 2.20
CA ARG A 684 -12.32 6.77 1.84
C ARG A 684 -12.11 6.72 0.33
N PHE A 685 -10.85 6.84 -0.06
CA PHE A 685 -10.38 6.70 -1.44
C PHE A 685 -9.33 5.59 -1.49
N ILE A 686 -9.42 4.73 -2.49
CA ILE A 686 -8.45 3.66 -2.75
C ILE A 686 -7.59 4.10 -3.93
N ILE A 687 -6.29 4.25 -3.71
CA ILE A 687 -5.35 4.86 -4.63
C ILE A 687 -4.33 3.82 -5.06
N SER A 688 -4.21 3.58 -6.36
CA SER A 688 -3.24 2.63 -6.91
C SER A 688 -2.08 3.38 -7.58
N HIS A 689 -0.86 3.10 -7.14
CA HIS A 689 0.36 3.67 -7.75
C HIS A 689 0.65 3.07 -9.13
N ARG A 690 1.41 3.79 -9.96
CA ARG A 690 2.05 3.23 -11.16
C ARG A 690 3.39 2.62 -10.74
N GLY A 691 3.52 1.30 -10.91
CA GLY A 691 4.70 0.53 -10.50
C GLY A 691 4.59 -0.01 -9.07
N ASP A 692 5.72 -0.40 -8.48
CA ASP A 692 5.77 -0.94 -7.12
C ASP A 692 5.73 0.20 -6.07
N PRO A 693 4.70 0.29 -5.21
CA PRO A 693 4.62 1.29 -4.16
C PRO A 693 5.74 1.15 -3.12
N ALA A 694 6.38 -0.02 -3.01
CA ALA A 694 7.47 -0.29 -2.08
C ALA A 694 8.81 0.36 -2.44
N THR A 695 8.85 1.12 -3.53
CA THR A 695 10.06 1.78 -4.02
C THR A 695 10.27 3.13 -3.33
N PRO A 696 11.53 3.62 -3.23
CA PRO A 696 11.79 4.96 -2.72
C PRO A 696 10.98 6.06 -3.44
N GLU A 697 10.76 5.90 -4.74
CA GLU A 697 9.93 6.78 -5.55
C GLU A 697 8.44 6.69 -5.17
N GLY A 698 7.92 5.49 -4.89
CA GLY A 698 6.55 5.28 -4.40
C GLY A 698 6.32 5.95 -3.04
N VAL A 699 7.25 5.74 -2.10
CA VAL A 699 7.22 6.33 -0.76
C VAL A 699 7.29 7.86 -0.81
N ALA A 700 8.09 8.45 -1.71
CA ALA A 700 8.20 9.91 -1.84
C ALA A 700 6.91 10.57 -2.39
N ARG A 701 6.03 9.83 -3.06
CA ARG A 701 4.76 10.36 -3.58
C ARG A 701 3.71 10.56 -2.49
N ILE A 702 3.86 9.95 -1.32
CA ILE A 702 2.86 10.06 -0.24
C ILE A 702 2.74 11.50 0.29
N ASP A 703 3.85 12.23 0.40
CA ASP A 703 3.80 13.64 0.80
C ASP A 703 3.10 14.50 -0.28
N GLN A 704 3.38 14.24 -1.56
CA GLN A 704 2.71 14.92 -2.68
C GLN A 704 1.21 14.60 -2.73
N LEU A 705 0.83 13.35 -2.44
CA LEU A 705 -0.54 12.91 -2.35
C LEU A 705 -1.30 13.67 -1.26
N LYS A 706 -0.71 13.78 -0.06
CA LYS A 706 -1.29 14.52 1.05
C LYS A 706 -1.43 16.00 0.72
N THR A 707 -0.40 16.63 0.17
CA THR A 707 -0.45 18.04 -0.25
C THR A 707 -1.52 18.27 -1.33
N ALA A 708 -1.62 17.39 -2.33
CA ALA A 708 -2.65 17.50 -3.37
C ALA A 708 -4.07 17.37 -2.81
N ALA A 709 -4.26 16.53 -1.79
CA ALA A 709 -5.53 16.39 -1.11
C ALA A 709 -5.89 17.65 -0.31
N GLU A 710 -4.94 18.21 0.44
CA GLU A 710 -5.10 19.48 1.18
C GLU A 710 -5.39 20.67 0.24
N GLU A 711 -4.71 20.74 -0.90
CA GLU A 711 -4.94 21.77 -1.91
C GLU A 711 -6.31 21.64 -2.58
N ALA A 712 -6.81 20.42 -2.80
CA ALA A 712 -8.09 20.21 -3.46
C ALA A 712 -9.29 20.69 -2.62
N ILE A 713 -9.24 20.48 -1.30
CA ILE A 713 -10.30 20.91 -0.37
C ILE A 713 -10.21 22.40 0.02
N LYS A 714 -9.09 23.06 -0.28
CA LYS A 714 -8.90 24.48 0.03
C LYS A 714 -9.97 25.36 -0.63
N GLY A 715 -10.55 26.26 0.17
CA GLY A 715 -11.61 27.17 -0.28
C GLY A 715 -12.98 26.50 -0.49
N THR A 716 -13.17 25.27 0.01
CA THR A 716 -14.45 24.54 -0.03
C THR A 716 -15.01 24.35 1.38
N PRO A 717 -16.30 23.96 1.53
CA PRO A 717 -16.87 23.54 2.82
C PRO A 717 -16.06 22.47 3.58
N LEU A 718 -15.31 21.63 2.87
CA LEU A 718 -14.43 20.62 3.47
C LEU A 718 -13.03 21.14 3.81
N ALA A 719 -12.77 22.45 3.82
CA ALA A 719 -11.42 22.99 4.07
C ALA A 719 -10.85 22.63 5.47
N ASN A 720 -11.72 22.39 6.46
CA ASN A 720 -11.32 21.97 7.81
C ASN A 720 -11.36 20.45 8.00
N ALA A 721 -11.63 19.69 6.93
CA ALA A 721 -11.68 18.24 7.01
C ALA A 721 -10.30 17.66 7.33
N LYS A 722 -10.26 16.61 8.15
CA LYS A 722 -9.01 15.95 8.52
C LYS A 722 -8.66 14.91 7.47
N ILE A 723 -7.42 14.94 7.00
CA ILE A 723 -6.93 14.02 5.97
C ILE A 723 -5.95 13.03 6.60
N TYR A 724 -6.23 11.75 6.42
CA TYR A 724 -5.40 10.64 6.87
C TYR A 724 -5.02 9.78 5.67
N VAL A 725 -3.77 9.32 5.64
CA VAL A 725 -3.27 8.44 4.58
C VAL A 725 -2.72 7.18 5.22
N ALA A 726 -3.18 6.04 4.74
CA ALA A 726 -2.77 4.70 5.14
C ALA A 726 -2.45 3.87 3.89
N GLY A 727 -1.93 2.66 4.08
CA GLY A 727 -1.54 1.78 2.99
C GLY A 727 -0.06 1.45 3.02
N THR A 728 0.39 0.69 2.03
CA THR A 728 1.73 0.08 2.04
C THR A 728 2.85 1.11 1.96
N ALA A 729 2.81 2.02 0.99
CA ALA A 729 3.81 3.07 0.82
C ALA A 729 3.79 4.07 1.99
N SER A 730 2.62 4.36 2.55
CA SER A 730 2.52 5.17 3.79
C SER A 730 3.15 4.47 4.99
N THR A 731 2.91 3.17 5.17
CA THR A 731 3.57 2.37 6.22
C THR A 731 5.08 2.30 6.00
N PHE A 732 5.55 2.15 4.77
CA PHE A 732 6.99 2.12 4.47
C PHE A 732 7.65 3.49 4.63
N LYS A 733 6.92 4.58 4.38
CA LYS A 733 7.35 5.94 4.72
C LYS A 733 7.58 6.05 6.23
N ASP A 734 6.60 5.61 7.01
CA ASP A 734 6.70 5.65 8.47
C ASP A 734 7.83 4.75 9.00
N TRP A 735 8.06 3.58 8.40
CA TRP A 735 9.21 2.74 8.72
C TRP A 735 10.55 3.40 8.38
N ARG A 736 10.65 4.06 7.22
CA ARG A 736 11.86 4.79 6.81
C ARG A 736 12.15 5.95 7.77
N ASP A 737 11.15 6.77 8.04
CA ASP A 737 11.28 7.96 8.87
C ASP A 737 11.56 7.53 10.33
N GLY A 738 10.79 6.58 10.86
CA GLY A 738 10.97 5.99 12.19
C GLY A 738 12.35 5.34 12.36
N SER A 739 12.78 4.50 11.42
CA SER A 739 14.10 3.87 11.45
C SER A 739 15.23 4.89 11.43
N LYS A 740 15.09 6.02 10.72
CA LYS A 740 16.13 7.06 10.68
C LYS A 740 16.28 7.75 12.04
N TYR A 741 15.18 8.12 12.67
CA TYR A 741 15.21 8.76 13.99
C TYR A 741 15.69 7.79 15.07
N ASP A 742 15.18 6.56 15.07
CA ASP A 742 15.57 5.55 16.05
C ASP A 742 17.03 5.14 15.91
N LEU A 743 17.54 5.02 14.69
CA LEU A 743 18.96 4.75 14.45
C LEU A 743 19.87 5.86 15.00
N LEU A 744 19.45 7.13 14.84
CA LEU A 744 20.19 8.26 15.39
C LEU A 744 20.13 8.26 16.92
N ILE A 745 18.95 8.04 17.51
CA ILE A 745 18.77 7.99 18.97
C ILE A 745 19.61 6.84 19.56
N ALA A 746 19.41 5.62 19.08
CA ALA A 746 20.11 4.44 19.58
C ALA A 746 21.61 4.52 19.32
N GLY A 747 22.02 4.94 18.12
CA GLY A 747 23.44 5.07 17.74
C GLY A 747 24.18 6.12 18.56
N ILE A 748 23.60 7.32 18.74
CA ILE A 748 24.24 8.38 19.54
C ILE A 748 24.25 7.98 21.02
N ALA A 749 23.13 7.49 21.56
CA ALA A 749 23.05 7.07 22.96
C ALA A 749 24.08 5.97 23.29
N SER A 750 24.20 4.97 22.42
CA SER A 750 25.16 3.88 22.59
C SER A 750 26.61 4.32 22.40
N LEU A 751 26.94 5.18 21.43
CA LEU A 751 28.29 5.78 21.32
C LEU A 751 28.66 6.56 22.57
N CYS A 752 27.74 7.39 23.09
CA CYS A 752 27.95 8.16 24.32
C CYS A 752 28.14 7.23 25.52
N LEU A 753 27.32 6.18 25.64
CA LEU A 753 27.44 5.19 26.72
C LEU A 753 28.78 4.45 26.65
N ILE A 754 29.17 3.94 25.48
CA ILE A 754 30.47 3.29 25.27
C ILE A 754 31.59 4.26 25.62
N PHE A 755 31.51 5.50 25.14
CA PHE A 755 32.51 6.52 25.44
C PHE A 755 32.66 6.73 26.96
N ILE A 756 31.56 6.82 27.71
CA ILE A 756 31.57 6.97 29.17
C ILE A 756 32.18 5.74 29.84
N ILE A 757 31.78 4.53 29.46
CA ILE A 757 32.33 3.28 30.03
C ILE A 757 33.84 3.19 29.74
N MET A 758 34.24 3.48 28.50
CA MET A 758 35.65 3.49 28.12
C MET A 758 36.45 4.56 28.86
N LEU A 759 35.88 5.74 29.08
CA LEU A 759 36.48 6.81 29.88
C LEU A 759 36.74 6.34 31.32
N ILE A 760 35.76 5.66 31.94
CA ILE A 760 35.86 5.15 33.32
C ILE A 760 36.95 4.07 33.42
N ILE A 761 36.99 3.14 32.47
CA ILE A 761 37.89 1.98 32.52
C ILE A 761 39.33 2.36 32.14
N THR A 762 39.49 3.04 31.01
CA THR A 762 40.83 3.44 30.53
C THR A 762 41.40 4.57 31.38
N ARG A 763 40.54 5.45 31.92
CA ARG A 763 40.90 6.72 32.58
C ARG A 763 41.67 7.67 31.66
N SER A 764 41.50 7.53 30.36
CA SER A 764 42.10 8.41 29.34
C SER A 764 41.04 8.86 28.34
N PHE A 765 40.95 10.18 28.16
CA PHE A 765 39.99 10.80 27.24
C PHE A 765 40.34 10.50 25.78
N VAL A 766 41.63 10.60 25.43
CA VAL A 766 42.09 10.37 24.05
C VAL A 766 41.99 8.90 23.68
N ALA A 767 42.37 7.97 24.56
CA ALA A 767 42.18 6.55 24.31
C ALA A 767 40.70 6.19 24.10
N ALA A 768 39.80 6.71 24.94
CA ALA A 768 38.36 6.49 24.79
C ALA A 768 37.83 7.03 23.45
N LEU A 769 38.25 8.23 23.03
CA LEU A 769 37.85 8.81 21.75
C LEU A 769 38.36 8.00 20.55
N VAL A 770 39.61 7.55 20.60
CA VAL A 770 40.20 6.72 19.54
C VAL A 770 39.43 5.40 19.42
N ILE A 771 39.16 4.71 20.52
CA ILE A 771 38.42 3.45 20.52
C ILE A 771 37.06 3.64 19.86
N VAL A 772 36.27 4.61 20.34
CA VAL A 772 34.93 4.89 19.81
C VAL A 772 34.98 5.29 18.33
N GLY A 773 35.95 6.11 17.93
CA GLY A 773 36.16 6.50 16.53
C GLY A 773 36.53 5.32 15.63
N THR A 774 37.41 4.43 16.08
CA THR A 774 37.77 3.22 15.32
C THR A 774 36.60 2.24 15.20
N VAL A 775 35.76 2.10 16.23
CA VAL A 775 34.53 1.30 16.18
C VAL A 775 33.53 1.90 15.19
N ALA A 776 33.36 3.23 15.17
CA ALA A 776 32.48 3.89 14.21
C ALA A 776 32.95 3.71 12.75
N ILE A 777 34.26 3.81 12.49
CA ILE A 777 34.84 3.55 11.17
C ILE A 777 34.67 2.08 10.78
N SER A 778 34.93 1.17 11.72
CA SER A 778 34.72 -0.27 11.56
C SER A 778 33.30 -0.55 11.10
N LEU A 779 32.32 0.00 11.81
CA LEU A 779 30.90 -0.16 11.53
C LEU A 779 30.50 0.37 10.15
N GLY A 780 30.96 1.56 9.77
CA GLY A 780 30.72 2.12 8.43
C GLY A 780 31.32 1.25 7.32
N ALA A 781 32.57 0.82 7.48
CA ALA A 781 33.24 -0.05 6.51
C ALA A 781 32.59 -1.44 6.41
N SER A 782 32.14 -1.98 7.55
CA SER A 782 31.49 -3.30 7.65
C SER A 782 30.14 -3.33 6.97
N PHE A 783 29.32 -2.31 7.22
CA PHE A 783 28.02 -2.19 6.56
C PHE A 783 28.21 -2.01 5.04
N GLY A 784 29.18 -1.18 4.62
CA GLY A 784 29.54 -1.05 3.21
C GLY A 784 29.99 -2.37 2.58
N LEU A 785 30.84 -3.15 3.27
CA LEU A 785 31.23 -4.48 2.79
C LEU A 785 30.02 -5.41 2.62
N SER A 786 29.02 -5.32 3.50
CA SER A 786 27.76 -6.05 3.34
C SER A 786 26.95 -5.58 2.12
N VAL A 787 26.93 -4.27 1.85
CA VAL A 787 26.35 -3.71 0.60
C VAL A 787 27.07 -4.27 -0.63
N LEU A 788 28.40 -4.36 -0.60
CA LEU A 788 29.19 -4.96 -1.68
C LEU A 788 28.80 -6.43 -1.92
N VAL A 789 28.73 -7.24 -0.86
CA VAL A 789 28.43 -8.68 -0.97
C VAL A 789 26.98 -8.92 -1.41
N TRP A 790 26.00 -8.31 -0.74
CA TRP A 790 24.60 -8.62 -1.02
C TRP A 790 24.09 -7.88 -2.26
N GLN A 791 24.36 -6.59 -2.37
CA GLN A 791 23.76 -5.78 -3.43
C GLN A 791 24.53 -5.89 -4.76
N TYR A 792 25.86 -5.82 -4.73
CA TYR A 792 26.66 -5.83 -5.96
C TYR A 792 27.05 -7.23 -6.43
N LEU A 793 27.40 -8.13 -5.52
CA LEU A 793 27.82 -9.49 -5.88
C LEU A 793 26.64 -10.46 -6.04
N LEU A 794 25.69 -10.46 -5.11
CA LEU A 794 24.52 -11.36 -5.13
C LEU A 794 23.28 -10.76 -5.82
N GLY A 795 23.26 -9.45 -6.10
CA GLY A 795 22.14 -8.76 -6.74
C GLY A 795 20.89 -8.61 -5.86
N ILE A 796 20.99 -8.86 -4.55
CA ILE A 796 19.88 -8.81 -3.59
C ILE A 796 20.03 -7.54 -2.75
N LYS A 797 19.00 -6.69 -2.77
CA LYS A 797 18.96 -5.48 -1.94
C LYS A 797 19.02 -5.85 -0.45
N LEU A 798 19.57 -4.97 0.38
CA LEU A 798 19.55 -5.17 1.82
C LEU A 798 18.19 -4.77 2.40
N HIS A 799 17.70 -5.59 3.32
CA HIS A 799 16.49 -5.29 4.07
C HIS A 799 16.74 -4.11 5.02
N TRP A 800 15.73 -3.24 5.21
CA TRP A 800 15.86 -2.02 6.02
C TRP A 800 16.35 -2.25 7.46
N MET A 801 15.94 -3.36 8.07
CA MET A 801 16.34 -3.71 9.44
C MET A 801 17.84 -4.07 9.57
N VAL A 802 18.50 -4.49 8.48
CA VAL A 802 19.91 -4.93 8.51
C VAL A 802 20.83 -3.79 8.91
N LEU A 803 20.59 -2.58 8.39
CA LEU A 803 21.36 -1.39 8.77
C LEU A 803 21.24 -1.14 10.28
N ALA A 804 20.01 -1.03 10.79
CA ALA A 804 19.80 -0.70 12.19
C ALA A 804 20.40 -1.76 13.13
N MET A 805 20.13 -3.05 12.86
CA MET A 805 20.63 -4.15 13.69
C MET A 805 22.14 -4.28 13.64
N SER A 806 22.75 -4.20 12.45
CA SER A 806 24.20 -4.27 12.34
C SER A 806 24.88 -3.12 13.06
N VAL A 807 24.37 -1.87 12.91
CA VAL A 807 24.94 -0.69 13.59
C VAL A 807 24.93 -0.89 15.10
N ILE A 808 23.77 -1.22 15.68
CA ILE A 808 23.62 -1.31 17.13
C ILE A 808 24.43 -2.48 17.70
N ILE A 809 24.38 -3.65 17.07
CA ILE A 809 25.08 -4.84 17.58
C ILE A 809 26.59 -4.75 17.36
N LEU A 810 27.07 -4.30 16.20
CA LEU A 810 28.50 -4.12 15.95
C LEU A 810 29.11 -3.09 16.89
N LEU A 811 28.36 -2.06 17.23
CA LEU A 811 28.81 -1.03 18.15
C LEU A 811 28.84 -1.54 19.59
N ALA A 812 27.84 -2.32 20.00
CA ALA A 812 27.83 -3.01 21.29
C ALA A 812 29.05 -3.95 21.41
N VAL A 813 29.23 -4.87 20.46
CA VAL A 813 30.23 -5.94 20.51
C VAL A 813 31.64 -5.46 20.14
N GLY A 814 31.77 -4.56 19.16
CA GLY A 814 33.09 -4.07 18.69
C GLY A 814 33.84 -3.24 19.73
N SER A 815 33.13 -2.68 20.72
CA SER A 815 33.74 -1.94 21.82
C SER A 815 34.53 -2.84 22.78
N ASP A 816 34.07 -4.07 23.00
CA ASP A 816 34.64 -5.02 23.97
C ASP A 816 36.12 -5.22 23.72
N TYR A 817 36.49 -5.77 22.57
CA TYR A 817 37.85 -6.23 22.43
C TYR A 817 38.90 -5.17 22.10
N ASN A 818 38.48 -3.93 21.85
CA ASN A 818 39.38 -2.79 21.95
C ASN A 818 39.80 -2.53 23.41
N LEU A 819 38.90 -2.75 24.38
CA LEU A 819 39.21 -2.66 25.81
C LEU A 819 40.24 -3.72 26.22
N LEU A 820 40.11 -4.96 25.74
CA LEU A 820 41.08 -6.03 26.01
C LEU A 820 42.50 -5.66 25.55
N LEU A 821 42.62 -5.13 24.34
CA LEU A 821 43.90 -4.71 23.79
C LEU A 821 44.50 -3.55 24.59
N VAL A 822 43.69 -2.53 24.90
CA VAL A 822 44.15 -1.33 25.63
C VAL A 822 44.47 -1.63 27.09
N SER A 823 43.70 -2.50 27.75
CA SER A 823 44.01 -3.00 29.09
C SER A 823 45.40 -3.66 29.12
N ARG A 824 45.73 -4.44 28.08
CA ARG A 824 47.06 -5.05 27.94
C ARG A 824 48.16 -4.04 27.63
N PHE A 825 47.88 -3.01 26.83
CA PHE A 825 48.82 -1.91 26.66
C PHE A 825 49.12 -1.22 28.00
N LYS A 826 48.11 -1.08 28.87
CA LYS A 826 48.25 -0.48 30.19
C LYS A 826 49.08 -1.35 31.15
N GLU A 827 48.89 -2.66 31.13
CA GLU A 827 49.69 -3.60 31.95
C GLU A 827 51.17 -3.61 31.53
N GLU A 828 51.45 -3.67 30.22
CA GLU A 828 52.82 -3.75 29.68
C GLU A 828 53.51 -2.39 29.53
N ILE A 829 52.84 -1.30 29.95
CA ILE A 829 53.33 0.07 29.75
C ILE A 829 54.61 0.37 30.53
N SER A 830 54.86 -0.38 31.59
CA SER A 830 56.07 -0.27 32.42
C SER A 830 57.36 -0.56 31.66
N ALA A 831 57.27 -1.31 30.55
CA ALA A 831 58.39 -1.60 29.64
C ALA A 831 58.68 -0.46 28.64
N GLY A 832 57.89 0.62 28.64
CA GLY A 832 57.90 1.71 27.65
C GLY A 832 56.85 1.50 26.56
N ILE A 833 56.36 2.58 25.94
CA ILE A 833 55.18 2.58 25.04
C ILE A 833 55.35 1.60 23.87
N ASN A 834 56.46 1.71 23.14
CA ASN A 834 56.74 0.90 21.95
C ASN A 834 56.93 -0.59 22.28
N THR A 835 57.71 -0.89 23.32
CA THR A 835 57.94 -2.26 23.79
C THR A 835 56.67 -2.87 24.37
N GLY A 836 55.86 -2.07 25.07
CA GLY A 836 54.58 -2.46 25.65
C GLY A 836 53.57 -2.87 24.58
N ILE A 837 53.46 -2.11 23.48
CA ILE A 837 52.61 -2.49 22.32
C ILE A 837 53.06 -3.83 21.73
N ILE A 838 54.36 -4.04 21.53
CA ILE A 838 54.90 -5.31 20.97
C ILE A 838 54.61 -6.51 21.90
N ARG A 839 54.79 -6.33 23.21
CA ARG A 839 54.54 -7.39 24.21
C ARG A 839 53.06 -7.72 24.32
N ALA A 840 52.22 -6.68 24.40
CA ALA A 840 50.77 -6.84 24.45
C ALA A 840 50.25 -7.56 23.20
N MET A 841 50.64 -7.12 21.99
CA MET A 841 50.28 -7.79 20.74
C MET A 841 50.75 -9.25 20.71
N GLY A 842 51.96 -9.52 21.21
CA GLY A 842 52.51 -10.87 21.29
C GLY A 842 51.77 -11.80 22.25
N GLY A 843 51.30 -11.28 23.39
CA GLY A 843 50.60 -12.05 24.42
C GLY A 843 49.12 -12.28 24.11
N THR A 844 48.41 -11.26 23.61
CA THR A 844 46.95 -11.34 23.42
C THR A 844 46.49 -11.48 21.99
N GLY A 845 47.34 -11.20 20.99
CA GLY A 845 46.93 -11.25 19.58
C GLY A 845 46.33 -12.60 19.18
N LYS A 846 46.93 -13.72 19.60
CA LYS A 846 46.39 -15.06 19.26
C LYS A 846 45.02 -15.32 19.90
N VAL A 847 44.86 -15.00 21.19
CA VAL A 847 43.62 -15.28 21.95
C VAL A 847 42.49 -14.38 21.46
N VAL A 848 42.76 -13.08 21.31
CA VAL A 848 41.78 -12.07 20.89
C VAL A 848 41.33 -12.29 19.45
N THR A 849 42.23 -12.64 18.53
CA THR A 849 41.84 -12.98 17.15
C THR A 849 41.06 -14.29 17.07
N SER A 850 41.38 -15.27 17.92
CA SER A 850 40.63 -16.54 17.95
C SER A 850 39.20 -16.33 18.46
N ALA A 851 39.02 -15.57 19.55
CA ALA A 851 37.71 -15.18 20.07
C ALA A 851 36.90 -14.41 19.00
N GLY A 852 37.48 -13.34 18.45
CA GLY A 852 36.78 -12.54 17.43
C GLY A 852 36.42 -13.33 16.16
N LEU A 853 37.23 -14.31 15.75
CA LEU A 853 36.88 -15.21 14.65
C LEU A 853 35.71 -16.14 15.03
N VAL A 854 35.74 -16.75 16.21
CA VAL A 854 34.66 -17.61 16.69
C VAL A 854 33.35 -16.85 16.76
N PHE A 855 33.36 -15.63 17.33
CA PHE A 855 32.18 -14.76 17.36
C PHE A 855 31.70 -14.40 15.94
N ALA A 856 32.61 -13.96 15.07
CA ALA A 856 32.24 -13.55 13.71
C ALA A 856 31.61 -14.68 12.90
N PHE A 857 32.19 -15.88 12.96
CA PHE A 857 31.62 -17.06 12.31
C PHE A 857 30.31 -17.49 12.97
N THR A 858 30.18 -17.34 14.29
CA THR A 858 28.93 -17.59 15.03
C THR A 858 27.79 -16.75 14.47
N MET A 859 28.02 -15.44 14.31
CA MET A 859 27.02 -14.57 13.68
C MET A 859 26.82 -14.91 12.20
N ALA A 860 27.88 -15.24 11.45
CA ALA A 860 27.76 -15.62 10.05
C ALA A 860 26.96 -16.93 9.83
N SER A 861 26.94 -17.85 10.80
CA SER A 861 26.21 -19.12 10.72
C SER A 861 24.70 -18.95 10.58
N MET A 862 24.16 -17.78 10.95
CA MET A 862 22.76 -17.42 10.73
C MET A 862 22.36 -17.39 9.25
N VAL A 863 23.31 -17.40 8.30
CA VAL A 863 23.05 -17.52 6.86
C VAL A 863 22.29 -18.80 6.48
N VAL A 864 22.34 -19.83 7.33
CA VAL A 864 21.61 -21.11 7.14
C VAL A 864 20.11 -20.98 7.43
N SER A 865 19.67 -19.85 8.01
CA SER A 865 18.26 -19.56 8.25
C SER A 865 17.45 -19.59 6.95
N GLU A 866 16.23 -20.12 7.01
CA GLU A 866 15.28 -20.04 5.89
C GLU A 866 14.86 -18.58 5.63
N LEU A 867 14.90 -17.73 6.66
CA LEU A 867 14.67 -16.29 6.54
C LEU A 867 15.96 -15.57 6.15
N ARG A 868 15.97 -14.98 4.94
CA ARG A 868 17.12 -14.23 4.43
C ARG A 868 17.43 -13.00 5.26
N ILE A 869 16.44 -12.39 5.91
CA ILE A 869 16.64 -11.26 6.85
C ILE A 869 17.63 -11.64 7.95
N ILE A 870 17.42 -12.80 8.59
CA ILE A 870 18.28 -13.30 9.67
C ILE A 870 19.69 -13.57 9.14
N GLY A 871 19.80 -14.17 7.95
CA GLY A 871 21.07 -14.40 7.27
C GLY A 871 21.82 -13.10 6.93
N GLN A 872 21.12 -12.07 6.44
CA GLN A 872 21.71 -10.76 6.14
C GLN A 872 22.21 -10.07 7.42
N VAL A 873 21.42 -10.06 8.49
CA VAL A 873 21.82 -9.49 9.79
C VAL A 873 23.07 -10.20 10.31
N GLY A 874 23.05 -11.53 10.41
CA GLY A 874 24.16 -12.31 10.94
C GLY A 874 25.45 -12.22 10.11
N THR A 875 25.35 -12.27 8.77
CA THR A 875 26.52 -12.11 7.90
C THR A 875 27.09 -10.69 7.93
N THR A 876 26.25 -9.67 8.03
CA THR A 876 26.72 -8.27 8.18
C THR A 876 27.48 -8.08 9.49
N ILE A 877 26.95 -8.61 10.59
CA ILE A 877 27.62 -8.56 11.89
C ILE A 877 28.91 -9.39 11.85
N GLY A 878 28.87 -10.59 11.27
CA GLY A 878 30.05 -11.44 11.13
C GLY A 878 31.17 -10.76 10.33
N LEU A 879 30.85 -10.21 9.16
CA LEU A 879 31.79 -9.43 8.35
C LEU A 879 32.35 -8.24 9.12
N GLY A 880 31.51 -7.56 9.91
CA GLY A 880 31.98 -6.43 10.69
C GLY A 880 32.88 -6.78 11.85
N LEU A 881 32.62 -7.91 12.52
CA LEU A 881 33.52 -8.42 13.56
C LEU A 881 34.83 -8.95 12.98
N LEU A 882 34.82 -9.52 11.77
CA LEU A 882 36.05 -9.86 11.04
C LEU A 882 36.86 -8.61 10.72
N PHE A 883 36.21 -7.57 10.20
CA PHE A 883 36.87 -6.30 9.89
C PHE A 883 37.45 -5.66 11.16
N ASP A 884 36.67 -5.59 12.23
CA ASP A 884 37.12 -5.07 13.51
C ASP A 884 38.32 -5.86 14.06
N THR A 885 38.24 -7.19 14.06
CA THR A 885 39.25 -8.06 14.66
C THR A 885 40.54 -8.09 13.83
N LEU A 886 40.44 -8.17 12.50
CA LEU A 886 41.59 -8.41 11.62
C LEU A 886 42.22 -7.12 11.07
N VAL A 887 41.44 -6.05 10.91
CA VAL A 887 41.94 -4.79 10.34
C VAL A 887 42.10 -3.74 11.45
N VAL A 888 41.01 -3.44 12.16
CA VAL A 888 40.98 -2.34 13.12
C VAL A 888 41.87 -2.66 14.32
N ARG A 889 41.62 -3.78 15.00
CA ARG A 889 42.33 -4.14 16.22
C ARG A 889 43.75 -4.62 15.97
N ALA A 890 43.97 -5.39 14.91
CA ALA A 890 45.30 -5.94 14.64
C ALA A 890 46.27 -4.87 14.13
N PHE A 891 45.80 -3.83 13.44
CA PHE A 891 46.66 -2.85 12.77
C PHE A 891 46.30 -1.39 13.08
N MET A 892 45.04 -0.98 12.94
CA MET A 892 44.63 0.43 13.06
C MET A 892 44.81 0.99 14.48
N THR A 893 44.21 0.35 15.49
CA THR A 893 44.26 0.80 16.90
C THR A 893 45.70 0.84 17.44
N PRO A 894 46.54 -0.20 17.26
CA PRO A 894 47.96 -0.14 17.63
C PRO A 894 48.76 0.95 16.92
N SER A 895 48.46 1.22 15.63
CA SER A 895 49.15 2.26 14.87
C SER A 895 48.80 3.67 15.37
N ILE A 896 47.52 3.93 15.69
CA ILE A 896 47.08 5.19 16.29
C ILE A 896 47.73 5.37 17.67
N ALA A 897 47.77 4.32 18.50
CA ALA A 897 48.42 4.35 19.80
C ALA A 897 49.92 4.66 19.69
N ALA A 898 50.61 4.07 18.70
CA ALA A 898 52.02 4.35 18.42
C ALA A 898 52.25 5.79 17.91
N LEU A 899 51.36 6.34 17.06
CA LEU A 899 51.46 7.71 16.54
C LEU A 899 51.22 8.77 17.63
N LEU A 900 50.21 8.58 18.48
CA LEU A 900 49.86 9.51 19.55
C LEU A 900 50.83 9.41 20.74
N GLY A 901 51.48 8.26 20.94
CA GLY A 901 52.51 8.06 21.96
C GLY A 901 52.00 8.41 23.36
N ARG A 902 52.61 9.43 23.99
CA ARG A 902 52.21 9.90 25.33
C ARG A 902 50.80 10.53 25.37
N TRP A 903 50.35 11.10 24.25
CA TRP A 903 49.04 11.77 24.16
C TRP A 903 47.89 10.77 24.16
N PHE A 904 48.14 9.53 23.73
CA PHE A 904 47.14 8.47 23.77
C PHE A 904 46.60 8.24 25.18
N TRP A 905 47.43 8.44 26.21
CA TRP A 905 47.07 8.20 27.61
C TRP A 905 46.57 9.44 28.35
N TRP A 906 46.52 10.62 27.70
CA TRP A 906 46.12 11.87 28.34
C TRP A 906 44.70 11.75 28.94
N PRO A 907 44.46 12.20 30.19
CA PRO A 907 45.33 13.00 31.07
C PRO A 907 46.31 12.20 31.97
N GLN A 908 46.37 10.87 31.86
CA GLN A 908 47.33 10.08 32.62
C GLN A 908 48.77 10.35 32.15
N GLN A 909 49.65 10.68 33.08
CA GLN A 909 51.06 10.87 32.79
C GLN A 909 51.77 9.52 32.69
N VAL A 910 52.19 9.15 31.47
CA VAL A 910 52.90 7.90 31.23
C VAL A 910 54.32 8.17 30.70
N ARG A 911 55.29 7.39 31.20
CA ARG A 911 56.69 7.52 30.80
C ARG A 911 56.89 6.91 29.39
N PRO A 912 57.46 7.66 28.43
CA PRO A 912 57.69 7.15 27.07
C PRO A 912 58.84 6.12 27.00
N ARG A 913 59.74 6.10 27.99
CA ARG A 913 60.86 5.14 28.09
C ARG A 913 60.79 4.40 29.43
N PRO A 914 61.25 3.14 29.50
CA PRO A 914 61.32 2.39 30.76
C PRO A 914 62.15 3.18 31.77
N ALA A 915 61.80 3.08 33.05
CA ALA A 915 62.60 3.69 34.11
C ALA A 915 64.05 3.21 34.01
N SER A 916 65.01 4.14 33.99
CA SER A 916 66.44 3.81 33.92
C SER A 916 66.77 2.78 35.00
N GLN A 917 67.43 1.69 34.62
CA GLN A 917 67.89 0.68 35.57
C GLN A 917 68.83 1.28 36.64
N LEU A 918 69.46 2.41 36.33
CA LEU A 918 70.34 3.18 37.20
C LEU A 918 69.61 3.95 38.32
N LEU A 919 68.28 4.07 38.27
CA LEU A 919 67.46 4.76 39.29
C LEU A 919 66.72 3.78 40.21
N ARG A 920 67.03 2.48 40.17
CA ARG A 920 66.45 1.49 41.10
C ARG A 920 67.25 1.50 42.40
N ALA A 921 66.57 1.63 43.54
CA ALA A 921 67.21 1.57 44.87
C ALA A 921 67.92 0.22 45.15
N CYS A 922 67.60 -0.84 44.39
CA CYS A 922 68.29 -2.12 44.44
C CYS A 922 68.53 -2.67 43.02
N GLY A 923 69.68 -3.32 42.82
CA GLY A 923 70.01 -4.02 41.59
C GLY A 923 69.06 -5.19 41.29
N PRO A 924 69.02 -5.70 40.04
CA PRO A 924 68.19 -6.86 39.71
C PRO A 924 68.62 -8.09 40.54
N ARG A 925 67.64 -8.87 41.04
CA ARG A 925 67.86 -10.03 41.93
C ARG A 925 69.00 -10.99 41.53
N PRO A 926 69.26 -11.29 40.24
CA PRO A 926 70.41 -12.11 39.84
C PRO A 926 71.76 -11.45 40.15
N LEU A 927 71.84 -10.12 39.98
CA LEU A 927 73.04 -9.32 40.22
C LEU A 927 73.30 -9.13 41.72
N VAL A 928 72.22 -8.91 42.49
CA VAL A 928 72.27 -8.84 43.96
C VAL A 928 72.63 -10.21 44.55
N ARG A 929 72.11 -11.31 43.98
CA ARG A 929 72.46 -12.67 44.39
C ARG A 929 73.89 -13.06 44.01
N SER A 930 74.40 -12.62 42.87
CA SER A 930 75.80 -12.85 42.50
C SER A 930 76.79 -12.01 43.32
N LEU A 931 76.35 -10.87 43.86
CA LEU A 931 77.15 -10.00 44.73
C LEU A 931 77.10 -10.42 46.21
N LEU A 932 75.97 -10.96 46.69
CA LEU A 932 75.82 -11.43 48.08
C LEU A 932 76.37 -12.85 48.32
N LEU A 933 76.64 -13.63 47.28
CA LEU A 933 77.19 -14.99 47.39
C LEU A 933 78.71 -15.05 47.16
N ARG A 934 79.40 -13.92 47.33
CA ARG A 934 80.87 -13.89 47.24
C ARG A 934 81.42 -13.44 48.60
N GLU A 935 82.24 -14.32 49.16
CA GLU A 935 83.02 -14.24 50.42
C GLU A 935 82.37 -14.82 51.69
N ASP A 936 82.69 -16.11 51.92
CA ASP A 936 83.47 -16.62 53.08
C ASP A 936 82.91 -17.96 53.60
N ASP A 937 83.55 -19.08 53.22
CA ASP A 937 84.16 -20.00 54.19
C ASP A 937 84.96 -21.12 53.50
N CYS A 938 86.17 -21.30 54.04
CA CYS A 938 87.18 -22.30 53.70
C CYS A 938 86.84 -23.71 54.23
N ASP A 939 87.64 -24.66 53.72
CA ASP A 939 88.00 -25.98 54.23
C ASP A 939 87.29 -27.27 53.74
N ASP A 940 88.16 -28.10 53.13
CA ASP A 940 88.23 -29.57 53.00
C ASP A 940 87.13 -30.35 52.24
N THR A 941 87.42 -31.33 51.36
CA THR A 941 88.63 -31.94 50.78
C THR A 941 88.18 -32.82 49.60
N ALA A 942 89.11 -33.08 48.66
CA ALA A 942 89.33 -34.36 47.92
C ALA A 942 89.76 -34.13 46.45
N THR A 943 91.08 -34.01 46.28
CA THR A 943 91.89 -34.66 45.23
C THR A 943 91.22 -35.02 43.90
N ILE A 944 91.55 -34.27 42.84
CA ILE A 944 91.76 -34.82 41.50
C ILE A 944 93.05 -34.21 40.94
N GLU A 945 93.97 -35.09 40.57
CA GLU A 945 95.31 -34.81 40.06
C GLU A 945 95.30 -34.02 38.74
N LEU A 946 96.20 -33.03 38.64
CA LEU A 946 96.55 -32.35 37.40
C LEU A 946 97.53 -33.22 36.58
N PRO A 947 97.38 -33.34 35.25
CA PRO A 947 98.41 -33.95 34.43
C PRO A 947 99.60 -32.98 34.28
N LYS A 948 100.80 -33.47 34.59
CA LYS A 948 102.07 -32.78 34.33
C LYS A 948 102.28 -32.52 32.83
N PRO A 949 102.90 -31.40 32.44
CA PRO A 949 103.50 -31.27 31.12
C PRO A 949 104.83 -32.04 31.09
N VAL A 950 105.03 -32.89 30.08
CA VAL A 950 106.34 -33.49 29.74
C VAL A 950 106.85 -32.81 28.48
N VAL A 951 107.72 -31.83 28.67
CA VAL A 951 109.02 -31.54 27.99
C VAL A 951 109.68 -30.55 28.95
N GLN A 952 110.79 -30.80 29.66
CA GLN A 952 111.85 -31.80 29.67
C GLN A 952 112.27 -32.03 31.13
#